data_AF-A0A3M7RL94-F1
#
_entry.id   AF-A0A3M7RL94-F1
#
_cell.length_a   1.000
_cell.length_b   1.000
_cell.length_c   1.000
_cell.angle_alpha   90.00
_cell.angle_beta   90.00
_cell.angle_gamma   90.00
#
_symmetry.space_group_name_H-M   'P 1'
#
loop_
_entity.id
_entity.type
_entity.pdbx_description
1 polymer ?
#
loop_
_entity_poly.entity_id
_entity_poly.type
_entity_poly.pdbx_seq_one_letter_code
_entity_poly.pdbx_strand_id
1 'polypeptide(L)'
;MTSRLVLNSLKKGSNFSKILSKNATKVVSTQANYLSTSPVQVRNQQASIHLSHVFLNDVITIESPVFAESISEGNFVYVKQVGESVKAGDIIANIETDKTILELKAPQDGVIEEYLVEDNSSIKGKSPAIKFKIGATSSQPEPKAQAASKPEQKIEEKNSEEVKAPAQTPVPTSMPEIPPKPQQPISAVPLSQIPVTPFTPSQQANIGQISGTRSETRVKMNRMRQTIANRLKTAQNTCAMLTTFNEINMGNDYFLIIRNLVDLRKTYNEQFQKRHKLKLGFMSAFVKASATALMDQPVVNAVIENNEIVYRDYVDISVAVATPKGLVVPVLRNVEKMNYADIEKEIAALGEKARTNSLAIEDMQGGTFTISNGGVFGSLFGTPIINLPQSAILGMHGIFDRPVAINGQVVIRPMMYIALTYDHRLIDGREATFMSRSDSPTQPSPLKFAVVCSSNQNRSMETHNIFLKKGLSIRSFGTGKEVKLPGPSITQPNVYDFSTTYEYMYKDLCNKDKTLYTQNGLLHMLERNKRIKSKPEKFQENRDVFEIIFTVEERIFDQVLEENREKLLNQPVHIINIDVADNHEDATIGAFILYELALMLQNSEDMDNEIDEILQDYESKIKQLIDWWSLLEIIKSNYDLHDN
;
A
#
# COMPACT_ATOMS: atom_id res chain seq x y z
N MET A 1 -4.99 -11.97 -11.26
CA MET A 1 -4.59 -12.25 -12.66
C MET A 1 -3.32 -13.14 -12.64
N THR A 2 -2.84 -13.71 -13.75
CA THR A 2 -1.61 -14.54 -13.72
C THR A 2 -0.33 -13.71 -13.89
N SER A 3 0.03 -12.97 -12.85
CA SER A 3 1.33 -12.29 -12.76
C SER A 3 2.46 -13.28 -12.45
N ARG A 4 3.63 -13.11 -13.10
CA ARG A 4 4.79 -13.99 -12.97
C ARG A 4 6.07 -13.18 -12.88
N LEU A 5 6.47 -12.78 -11.67
CA LEU A 5 7.82 -12.24 -11.48
C LEU A 5 8.89 -13.34 -11.62
N VAL A 6 10.04 -12.93 -12.15
CA VAL A 6 11.26 -13.74 -12.19
C VAL A 6 12.43 -12.84 -11.80
N LEU A 7 12.99 -13.12 -10.62
CA LEU A 7 14.21 -12.53 -10.08
C LEU A 7 15.32 -12.54 -11.13
N ASN A 8 16.01 -11.41 -11.34
CA ASN A 8 17.21 -11.39 -12.18
C ASN A 8 18.34 -10.52 -11.62
N SER A 9 19.52 -11.12 -11.47
CA SER A 9 20.80 -10.40 -11.47
C SER A 9 21.97 -11.36 -11.76
N LEU A 10 23.05 -10.81 -12.31
CA LEU A 10 24.39 -11.42 -12.44
C LEU A 10 24.50 -12.75 -13.24
N LYS A 11 24.52 -12.64 -14.58
CA LYS A 11 25.53 -13.38 -15.37
C LYS A 11 25.85 -12.79 -16.76
N LYS A 12 26.85 -11.89 -16.81
CA LYS A 12 28.00 -11.95 -17.74
C LYS A 12 29.03 -10.84 -17.48
N GLY A 13 30.30 -11.23 -17.31
CA GLY A 13 31.43 -10.41 -17.78
C GLY A 13 32.26 -9.58 -16.78
N SER A 14 32.96 -10.20 -15.81
CA SER A 14 34.45 -10.13 -15.76
C SER A 14 35.14 -10.81 -14.55
N ASN A 15 36.28 -11.44 -14.85
CA ASN A 15 37.54 -11.50 -14.08
C ASN A 15 37.65 -11.95 -12.60
N PHE A 16 36.61 -12.33 -11.87
CA PHE A 16 36.81 -12.81 -10.48
C PHE A 16 37.35 -14.25 -10.34
N SER A 17 37.14 -15.12 -11.34
CA SER A 17 37.46 -16.56 -11.27
C SER A 17 38.94 -16.94 -11.36
N LYS A 18 39.87 -15.97 -11.44
CA LYS A 18 41.33 -16.22 -11.56
C LYS A 18 42.14 -15.98 -10.27
N ILE A 19 41.50 -15.50 -9.20
CA ILE A 19 42.21 -15.11 -7.96
C ILE A 19 42.15 -16.21 -6.89
N LEU A 20 40.98 -16.84 -6.70
CA LEU A 20 40.80 -17.89 -5.68
C LEU A 20 41.57 -19.18 -5.98
N SER A 21 41.88 -19.49 -7.24
CA SER A 21 42.56 -20.73 -7.65
C SER A 21 44.08 -20.74 -7.44
N LYS A 22 44.65 -19.79 -6.69
CA LYS A 22 46.11 -19.70 -6.42
C LYS A 22 46.51 -19.78 -4.95
N ASN A 23 45.57 -19.60 -4.01
CA ASN A 23 45.89 -19.56 -2.58
C ASN A 23 45.64 -20.89 -1.85
N ALA A 24 44.91 -21.83 -2.46
CA ALA A 24 44.63 -23.16 -1.93
C ALA A 24 45.78 -24.18 -2.17
N THR A 25 47.05 -23.75 -2.08
CA THR A 25 48.23 -24.61 -2.35
C THR A 25 49.34 -24.45 -1.30
N LYS A 26 48.99 -23.96 -0.10
CA LYS A 26 49.78 -24.09 1.12
C LYS A 26 48.84 -24.49 2.27
N VAL A 27 49.38 -25.21 3.25
CA VAL A 27 48.65 -25.77 4.40
C VAL A 27 47.63 -26.87 4.04
N VAL A 28 48.10 -27.99 3.46
CA VAL A 28 48.13 -29.28 4.18
C VAL A 28 49.37 -30.08 3.77
N SER A 29 50.37 -30.08 4.64
CA SER A 29 51.32 -31.19 4.82
C SER A 29 51.52 -31.28 6.34
N THR A 30 51.15 -32.38 6.99
CA THR A 30 51.86 -33.65 6.93
C THR A 30 50.93 -34.82 7.29
N GLN A 31 51.35 -36.06 7.02
CA GLN A 31 50.69 -37.34 7.35
C GLN A 31 49.44 -37.67 6.53
N ALA A 32 49.65 -38.47 5.49
CA ALA A 32 48.61 -39.25 4.83
C ALA A 32 48.62 -40.69 5.36
N ASN A 33 47.48 -41.38 5.34
CA ASN A 33 47.28 -42.57 4.49
C ASN A 33 45.88 -43.17 4.60
N TYR A 34 45.58 -44.04 3.62
CA TYR A 34 44.35 -44.82 3.41
C TYR A 34 43.15 -44.12 2.74
N LEU A 35 42.39 -44.97 2.04
CA LEU A 35 41.18 -44.70 1.25
C LEU A 35 41.33 -43.87 -0.03
N SER A 36 41.85 -44.58 -1.05
CA SER A 36 41.23 -44.72 -2.38
C SER A 36 40.66 -43.47 -3.06
N THR A 37 41.39 -42.95 -4.05
CA THR A 37 40.93 -41.88 -4.93
C THR A 37 39.65 -42.26 -5.69
N SER A 38 38.57 -41.53 -5.45
CA SER A 38 37.48 -41.34 -6.41
C SER A 38 37.26 -39.83 -6.58
N PRO A 39 37.26 -39.29 -7.82
CA PRO A 39 37.15 -37.86 -8.02
C PRO A 39 35.76 -37.37 -7.61
N VAL A 40 35.71 -36.38 -6.72
CA VAL A 40 34.47 -35.67 -6.39
C VAL A 40 34.00 -34.95 -7.64
N GLN A 41 33.02 -35.53 -8.34
CA GLN A 41 32.32 -34.84 -9.41
C GLN A 41 31.48 -33.71 -8.81
N VAL A 42 32.05 -32.50 -8.80
CA VAL A 42 31.29 -31.26 -8.58
C VAL A 42 30.33 -31.09 -9.76
N ARG A 43 29.14 -31.69 -9.64
CA ARG A 43 28.02 -31.41 -10.54
C ARG A 43 27.58 -29.98 -10.28
N ASN A 44 28.00 -29.07 -11.16
CA ASN A 44 27.41 -27.74 -11.26
C ASN A 44 25.88 -27.88 -11.37
N GLN A 45 25.16 -27.49 -10.32
CA GLN A 45 23.72 -27.33 -10.41
C GLN A 45 23.45 -26.06 -11.23
N GLN A 46 22.97 -26.26 -12.46
CA GLN A 46 22.27 -25.22 -13.20
C GLN A 46 20.78 -25.47 -13.00
N ALA A 47 20.07 -24.54 -12.37
CA ALA A 47 18.64 -24.42 -12.61
C ALA A 47 18.47 -23.95 -14.06
N SER A 48 17.87 -24.78 -14.90
CA SER A 48 17.71 -24.52 -16.34
C SER A 48 16.29 -24.79 -16.79
N ILE A 49 15.50 -23.72 -16.93
CA ILE A 49 14.15 -23.77 -17.47
C ILE A 49 14.22 -23.50 -18.98
N HIS A 50 13.52 -24.32 -19.76
CA HIS A 50 13.48 -24.20 -21.21
C HIS A 50 12.35 -23.27 -21.67
N LEU A 51 12.59 -22.55 -22.77
CA LEU A 51 11.54 -21.81 -23.47
C LEU A 51 10.87 -22.70 -24.52
N SER A 52 9.56 -22.80 -24.45
CA SER A 52 8.68 -22.98 -25.62
C SER A 52 7.81 -21.74 -25.76
N HIS A 53 7.50 -21.33 -26.99
CA HIS A 53 6.65 -20.15 -27.22
C HIS A 53 5.20 -20.47 -26.85
N VAL A 54 4.64 -19.69 -25.92
CA VAL A 54 3.19 -19.65 -25.72
C VAL A 54 2.59 -18.83 -26.86
N PHE A 55 1.89 -19.50 -27.77
CA PHE A 55 1.00 -18.84 -28.72
C PHE A 55 -0.29 -18.47 -27.99
N LEU A 56 -0.52 -17.18 -27.79
CA LEU A 56 -1.85 -16.62 -27.53
C LEU A 56 -2.33 -15.93 -28.81
N ASN A 57 -3.60 -16.11 -29.14
CA ASN A 57 -4.22 -15.34 -30.22
C ASN A 57 -4.71 -14.02 -29.61
N ASP A 58 -3.92 -12.96 -29.77
CA ASP A 58 -4.14 -11.63 -29.18
C ASP A 58 -5.29 -10.86 -29.84
N VAL A 59 -6.49 -11.46 -29.90
CA VAL A 59 -7.69 -10.93 -30.55
C VAL A 59 -8.70 -10.51 -29.49
N ILE A 60 -8.89 -9.20 -29.33
CA ILE A 60 -9.94 -8.62 -28.48
C ILE A 60 -11.16 -8.25 -29.34
N THR A 61 -12.33 -8.16 -28.71
CA THR A 61 -13.55 -7.66 -29.37
C THR A 61 -13.88 -6.26 -28.87
N ILE A 62 -14.12 -5.32 -29.79
CA ILE A 62 -14.50 -3.94 -29.50
C ILE A 62 -16.03 -3.81 -29.58
N GLU A 63 -16.66 -3.24 -28.57
CA GLU A 63 -18.11 -3.01 -28.48
C GLU A 63 -18.53 -1.61 -28.95
N SER A 64 -19.79 -1.48 -29.39
CA SER A 64 -20.45 -0.20 -29.67
C SER A 64 -20.61 0.66 -28.40
N PRO A 65 -20.38 1.98 -28.45
CA PRO A 65 -20.64 2.90 -27.33
C PRO A 65 -22.09 2.85 -26.85
N VAL A 66 -22.32 3.35 -25.62
CA VAL A 66 -23.64 3.44 -25.01
C VAL A 66 -24.41 4.62 -25.60
N PHE A 67 -25.62 4.36 -26.12
CA PHE A 67 -26.51 5.40 -26.63
C PHE A 67 -27.32 6.03 -25.48
N ALA A 68 -27.74 7.29 -25.67
CA ALA A 68 -28.65 7.95 -24.72
C ALA A 68 -30.08 7.38 -24.83
N GLU A 69 -30.86 7.44 -23.75
CA GLU A 69 -32.18 6.79 -23.59
C GLU A 69 -33.26 7.15 -24.65
N SER A 70 -32.99 8.12 -25.54
CA SER A 70 -33.87 8.51 -26.64
C SER A 70 -33.44 8.02 -28.03
N ILE A 71 -32.42 7.17 -28.12
CA ILE A 71 -31.92 6.56 -29.38
C ILE A 71 -31.60 5.08 -29.10
N SER A 72 -32.29 4.16 -29.78
CA SER A 72 -32.17 2.71 -29.54
C SER A 72 -31.25 1.97 -30.51
N GLU A 73 -31.07 2.50 -31.73
CA GLU A 73 -30.33 1.88 -32.84
C GLU A 73 -29.61 2.98 -33.64
N GLY A 74 -28.52 2.63 -34.35
CA GLY A 74 -27.77 3.55 -35.22
C GLY A 74 -27.05 2.81 -36.34
N ASN A 75 -26.69 3.47 -37.42
CA ASN A 75 -26.06 2.84 -38.59
C ASN A 75 -24.53 2.82 -38.43
N PHE A 76 -23.90 1.66 -38.61
CA PHE A 76 -22.46 1.48 -38.51
C PHE A 76 -21.79 1.72 -39.87
N VAL A 77 -20.84 2.65 -39.95
CA VAL A 77 -20.15 3.06 -41.19
C VAL A 77 -18.64 2.93 -41.02
N TYR A 78 -17.96 2.18 -41.90
CA TYR A 78 -16.52 1.94 -41.79
C TYR A 78 -15.71 3.21 -42.14
N VAL A 79 -14.68 3.51 -41.34
CA VAL A 79 -13.68 4.56 -41.65
C VAL A 79 -12.34 3.96 -42.07
N LYS A 80 -11.98 2.79 -41.52
CA LYS A 80 -10.76 2.05 -41.82
C LYS A 80 -11.05 0.62 -42.29
N GLN A 81 -10.17 0.05 -43.12
CA GLN A 81 -10.39 -1.25 -43.76
C GLN A 81 -9.85 -2.43 -42.93
N VAL A 82 -10.39 -3.63 -43.18
CA VAL A 82 -9.89 -4.87 -42.56
C VAL A 82 -8.44 -5.12 -43.00
N GLY A 83 -7.56 -5.46 -42.06
CA GLY A 83 -6.12 -5.59 -42.27
C GLY A 83 -5.33 -4.28 -42.17
N GLU A 84 -5.99 -3.13 -41.97
CA GLU A 84 -5.30 -1.86 -41.73
C GLU A 84 -4.72 -1.79 -40.31
N SER A 85 -3.50 -1.27 -40.18
CA SER A 85 -2.89 -1.01 -38.87
C SER A 85 -3.29 0.36 -38.34
N VAL A 86 -3.67 0.41 -37.08
CA VAL A 86 -4.20 1.60 -36.41
C VAL A 86 -3.48 1.82 -35.08
N LYS A 87 -3.44 3.08 -34.64
CA LYS A 87 -2.86 3.46 -33.35
C LYS A 87 -3.92 3.71 -32.30
N ALA A 88 -3.54 3.61 -31.03
CA ALA A 88 -4.38 3.98 -29.90
C ALA A 88 -4.96 5.40 -30.09
N GLY A 89 -6.29 5.52 -30.12
CA GLY A 89 -7.02 6.76 -30.35
C GLY A 89 -7.46 7.03 -31.81
N ASP A 90 -6.99 6.27 -32.80
CA ASP A 90 -7.47 6.36 -34.18
C ASP A 90 -8.97 6.05 -34.28
N ILE A 91 -9.72 6.77 -35.11
CA ILE A 91 -11.10 6.41 -35.47
C ILE A 91 -11.06 5.19 -36.40
N ILE A 92 -11.80 4.14 -36.06
CA ILE A 92 -11.94 2.91 -36.86
C ILE A 92 -13.25 2.94 -37.68
N ALA A 93 -14.34 3.35 -37.04
CA ALA A 93 -15.67 3.42 -37.62
C ALA A 93 -16.48 4.56 -36.99
N ASN A 94 -17.53 5.00 -37.69
CA ASN A 94 -18.49 5.98 -37.20
C ASN A 94 -19.86 5.29 -37.04
N ILE A 95 -20.62 5.70 -36.02
CA ILE A 95 -22.02 5.30 -35.85
C ILE A 95 -22.88 6.54 -36.06
N GLU A 96 -23.65 6.53 -37.15
CA GLU A 96 -24.59 7.60 -37.47
C GLU A 96 -25.94 7.33 -36.81
N THR A 97 -26.44 8.31 -36.07
CA THR A 97 -27.77 8.30 -35.44
C THR A 97 -28.52 9.57 -35.86
N ASP A 98 -29.85 9.56 -35.80
CA ASP A 98 -30.77 10.66 -36.20
C ASP A 98 -30.43 12.08 -35.67
N LYS A 99 -29.52 12.20 -34.69
CA LYS A 99 -29.15 13.46 -34.03
C LYS A 99 -27.63 13.68 -33.88
N THR A 100 -26.81 12.63 -33.99
CA THR A 100 -25.36 12.68 -33.68
C THR A 100 -24.57 11.60 -34.40
N ILE A 101 -23.33 11.92 -34.80
CA ILE A 101 -22.34 10.92 -35.23
C ILE A 101 -21.45 10.59 -34.03
N LEU A 102 -21.22 9.29 -33.77
CA LEU A 102 -20.40 8.79 -32.67
C LEU A 102 -19.14 8.09 -33.24
N GLU A 103 -17.96 8.56 -32.85
CA GLU A 103 -16.67 8.03 -33.30
C GLU A 103 -16.24 6.80 -32.48
N LEU A 104 -16.09 5.62 -33.11
CA LEU A 104 -15.53 4.43 -32.47
C LEU A 104 -14.01 4.41 -32.63
N LYS A 105 -13.28 4.47 -31.51
CA LYS A 105 -11.82 4.64 -31.48
C LYS A 105 -11.07 3.39 -31.07
N ALA A 106 -9.89 3.19 -31.65
CA ALA A 106 -8.96 2.12 -31.33
C ALA A 106 -8.48 2.23 -29.87
N PRO A 107 -8.61 1.17 -29.05
CA PRO A 107 -8.16 1.22 -27.66
C PRO A 107 -6.63 1.10 -27.53
N GLN A 108 -5.95 0.49 -28.50
CA GLN A 108 -4.53 0.13 -28.48
C GLN A 108 -3.95 0.16 -29.91
N ASP A 109 -2.62 0.07 -30.03
CA ASP A 109 -1.94 -0.15 -31.32
C ASP A 109 -2.17 -1.60 -31.81
N GLY A 110 -2.56 -1.79 -33.07
CA GLY A 110 -2.89 -3.11 -33.60
C GLY A 110 -3.39 -3.12 -35.04
N VAL A 111 -4.12 -4.18 -35.40
CA VAL A 111 -4.68 -4.44 -36.75
C VAL A 111 -6.14 -4.89 -36.65
N ILE A 112 -7.00 -4.37 -37.51
CA ILE A 112 -8.42 -4.78 -37.62
C ILE A 112 -8.48 -6.18 -38.28
N GLU A 113 -9.03 -7.19 -37.59
CA GLU A 113 -9.06 -8.57 -38.10
C GLU A 113 -10.39 -8.93 -38.78
N GLU A 114 -11.52 -8.46 -38.24
CA GLU A 114 -12.86 -8.70 -38.82
C GLU A 114 -13.88 -7.66 -38.28
N TYR A 115 -14.80 -7.19 -39.13
CA TYR A 115 -16.00 -6.47 -38.69
C TYR A 115 -17.15 -7.46 -38.48
N LEU A 116 -17.83 -7.37 -37.34
CA LEU A 116 -18.95 -8.26 -36.95
C LEU A 116 -20.33 -7.73 -37.36
N VAL A 117 -20.36 -6.54 -37.97
CA VAL A 117 -21.56 -5.76 -38.32
C VAL A 117 -21.30 -5.16 -39.69
N GLU A 118 -22.21 -5.39 -40.66
CA GLU A 118 -22.03 -4.98 -42.05
C GLU A 118 -22.09 -3.45 -42.22
N ASP A 119 -21.36 -2.93 -43.22
CA ASP A 119 -21.33 -1.49 -43.52
C ASP A 119 -22.73 -0.97 -43.91
N ASN A 120 -23.17 0.09 -43.23
CA ASN A 120 -24.52 0.67 -43.26
C ASN A 120 -25.64 -0.19 -42.61
N SER A 121 -25.30 -1.20 -41.80
CA SER A 121 -26.29 -1.95 -41.00
C SER A 121 -26.52 -1.37 -39.61
N SER A 122 -27.66 -1.70 -38.97
CA SER A 122 -28.05 -1.13 -37.68
C SER A 122 -27.47 -1.87 -36.48
N ILE A 123 -26.77 -1.13 -35.62
CA ILE A 123 -26.10 -1.61 -34.40
C ILE A 123 -26.80 -1.10 -33.13
N LYS A 124 -26.64 -1.80 -32.01
CA LYS A 124 -27.20 -1.44 -30.69
C LYS A 124 -26.09 -1.10 -29.71
N GLY A 125 -26.35 -0.21 -28.77
CA GLY A 125 -25.37 0.14 -27.73
C GLY A 125 -24.91 -1.10 -26.96
N LYS A 126 -23.59 -1.24 -26.74
CA LYS A 126 -22.93 -2.42 -26.15
C LYS A 126 -23.05 -3.75 -26.92
N SER A 127 -23.34 -3.75 -28.23
CA SER A 127 -23.12 -4.96 -29.05
C SER A 127 -21.69 -5.03 -29.60
N PRO A 128 -21.09 -6.23 -29.74
CA PRO A 128 -19.76 -6.40 -30.31
C PRO A 128 -19.73 -6.00 -31.80
N ALA A 129 -18.74 -5.18 -32.19
CA ALA A 129 -18.66 -4.55 -33.51
C ALA A 129 -17.43 -5.01 -34.32
N ILE A 130 -16.28 -5.24 -33.68
CA ILE A 130 -15.00 -5.47 -34.37
C ILE A 130 -14.15 -6.50 -33.62
N LYS A 131 -13.53 -7.45 -34.32
CA LYS A 131 -12.37 -8.23 -33.83
C LYS A 131 -11.08 -7.50 -34.16
N PHE A 132 -10.24 -7.30 -33.14
CA PHE A 132 -9.07 -6.45 -33.21
C PHE A 132 -7.85 -7.16 -32.64
N LYS A 133 -6.75 -7.20 -33.41
CA LYS A 133 -5.53 -7.92 -33.06
C LYS A 133 -4.46 -6.98 -32.51
N ILE A 134 -4.02 -7.24 -31.28
CA ILE A 134 -2.98 -6.46 -30.59
C ILE A 134 -1.58 -6.89 -31.10
N GLY A 135 -0.62 -5.96 -31.11
CA GLY A 135 0.82 -6.30 -31.14
C GLY A 135 1.44 -6.73 -32.48
N ALA A 136 0.72 -6.64 -33.60
CA ALA A 136 1.15 -7.15 -34.90
C ALA A 136 1.99 -6.15 -35.75
N THR A 137 3.16 -5.70 -35.27
CA THR A 137 4.14 -4.95 -36.10
C THR A 137 4.94 -5.88 -37.02
N SER A 138 4.30 -6.39 -38.07
CA SER A 138 4.96 -7.23 -39.08
C SER A 138 5.91 -6.44 -39.98
N SER A 139 7.18 -6.84 -39.95
CA SER A 139 8.28 -6.46 -40.84
C SER A 139 7.91 -6.14 -42.30
N GLN A 140 8.54 -5.09 -42.87
CA GLN A 140 8.54 -4.81 -44.31
C GLN A 140 9.02 -6.01 -45.15
N PRO A 141 8.40 -6.21 -46.33
CA PRO A 141 9.06 -6.75 -47.50
C PRO A 141 9.21 -5.67 -48.59
N GLU A 142 10.46 -5.27 -48.86
CA GLU A 142 10.88 -4.77 -50.17
C GLU A 142 10.96 -5.94 -51.19
N PRO A 143 11.15 -5.73 -52.51
CA PRO A 143 11.21 -4.47 -53.28
C PRO A 143 10.39 -4.45 -54.58
N LYS A 144 10.19 -3.25 -55.17
CA LYS A 144 10.69 -2.90 -56.52
C LYS A 144 10.48 -1.43 -56.89
N ALA A 145 11.36 -0.91 -57.74
CA ALA A 145 11.45 0.51 -58.08
C ALA A 145 10.85 0.85 -59.46
N GLN A 146 10.31 2.06 -59.57
CA GLN A 146 10.27 2.89 -60.79
C GLN A 146 10.47 4.37 -60.38
N ALA A 147 10.80 5.24 -61.34
CA ALA A 147 11.49 6.51 -61.07
C ALA A 147 10.87 7.74 -61.78
N ALA A 148 11.39 8.93 -61.43
CA ALA A 148 11.03 10.28 -61.91
C ALA A 148 9.69 10.86 -61.35
N SER A 149 9.55 12.16 -61.07
CA SER A 149 10.53 13.28 -61.07
C SER A 149 10.03 14.49 -60.24
N LYS A 150 10.95 15.36 -59.79
CA LYS A 150 10.70 16.71 -59.23
C LYS A 150 10.58 17.75 -60.36
N PRO A 151 9.78 18.82 -60.26
CA PRO A 151 10.18 20.08 -59.58
C PRO A 151 9.07 20.62 -58.64
N GLU A 152 9.26 21.44 -57.60
CA GLU A 152 10.21 22.53 -57.27
C GLU A 152 9.85 23.93 -57.80
N GLN A 153 9.23 24.77 -56.93
CA GLN A 153 9.17 26.26 -56.85
C GLN A 153 7.98 26.65 -55.92
N LYS A 154 7.86 27.84 -55.29
CA LYS A 154 8.82 28.84 -54.75
C LYS A 154 8.05 29.73 -53.73
N ILE A 155 8.76 30.41 -52.82
CA ILE A 155 8.24 31.37 -51.82
C ILE A 155 8.14 32.80 -52.41
N GLU A 156 7.10 33.55 -52.00
CA GLU A 156 7.01 35.03 -51.74
C GLU A 156 5.51 35.37 -51.49
N GLU A 157 5.03 35.92 -50.36
CA GLU A 157 5.30 37.17 -49.60
C GLU A 157 4.59 38.46 -50.11
N LYS A 158 3.77 39.06 -49.22
CA LYS A 158 3.33 40.48 -49.09
C LYS A 158 2.13 40.55 -48.11
N ASN A 159 1.92 41.58 -47.29
CA ASN A 159 2.81 42.61 -46.73
C ASN A 159 2.19 43.15 -45.41
N SER A 160 2.95 43.89 -44.60
CA SER A 160 2.55 44.41 -43.28
C SER A 160 2.18 45.90 -43.24
N GLU A 161 1.35 46.27 -42.27
CA GLU A 161 1.41 47.53 -41.49
C GLU A 161 1.42 47.09 -40.00
N GLU A 162 2.44 47.36 -39.17
CA GLU A 162 2.79 48.64 -38.50
C GLU A 162 1.58 49.21 -37.70
N VAL A 163 1.65 49.63 -36.42
CA VAL A 163 2.78 50.15 -35.62
C VAL A 163 2.39 50.23 -34.10
N LYS A 164 3.24 50.33 -33.05
CA LYS A 164 4.71 50.32 -32.78
C LYS A 164 4.94 49.80 -31.32
N ALA A 165 6.16 49.86 -30.75
CA ALA A 165 6.49 49.52 -29.35
C ALA A 165 7.31 50.63 -28.64
N PRO A 166 7.64 50.50 -27.34
CA PRO A 166 8.98 50.97 -26.91
C PRO A 166 9.72 50.09 -25.86
N ALA A 167 11.00 49.84 -26.18
CA ALA A 167 12.18 49.73 -25.30
C ALA A 167 12.30 48.66 -24.17
N GLN A 168 13.51 48.10 -24.07
CA GLN A 168 14.04 47.30 -22.95
C GLN A 168 15.30 47.97 -22.37
N THR A 169 15.58 47.80 -21.07
CA THR A 169 16.93 47.84 -20.42
C THR A 169 16.77 47.55 -18.90
N PRO A 170 17.82 47.17 -18.15
CA PRO A 170 18.45 45.84 -18.19
C PRO A 170 18.38 45.10 -16.82
N VAL A 171 18.79 43.84 -16.79
CA VAL A 171 18.81 43.02 -15.55
C VAL A 171 20.03 43.34 -14.66
N PRO A 172 19.86 43.61 -13.35
CA PRO A 172 20.99 43.73 -12.41
C PRO A 172 21.37 42.36 -11.81
N THR A 173 22.68 42.07 -11.76
CA THR A 173 23.23 40.79 -11.29
C THR A 173 23.99 40.96 -9.96
N SER A 174 23.29 40.84 -8.83
CA SER A 174 23.92 40.71 -7.50
C SER A 174 22.98 40.06 -6.47
N MET A 175 23.56 39.35 -5.50
CA MET A 175 22.83 38.77 -4.37
C MET A 175 22.82 39.75 -3.17
N PRO A 176 21.75 39.78 -2.36
CA PRO A 176 21.77 40.45 -1.05
C PRO A 176 22.77 39.78 -0.08
N GLU A 177 23.39 40.58 0.78
CA GLU A 177 24.41 40.09 1.73
C GLU A 177 23.83 39.34 2.94
N ILE A 178 24.66 38.49 3.54
CA ILE A 178 24.36 37.73 4.76
C ILE A 178 24.71 38.60 5.99
N PRO A 179 23.81 38.77 6.97
CA PRO A 179 24.13 39.54 8.18
C PRO A 179 25.21 38.84 9.03
N PRO A 180 26.18 39.59 9.60
CA PRO A 180 27.33 39.01 10.28
C PRO A 180 26.99 38.35 11.62
N LYS A 181 27.68 37.24 11.91
CA LYS A 181 27.54 36.48 13.15
C LYS A 181 28.39 37.14 14.27
N PRO A 182 27.82 37.57 15.40
CA PRO A 182 28.58 38.23 16.46
C PRO A 182 29.65 37.33 17.09
N GLN A 183 30.82 37.90 17.41
CA GLN A 183 31.87 37.25 18.18
C GLN A 183 32.21 38.06 19.45
N GLN A 184 32.15 37.36 20.59
CA GLN A 184 32.76 37.73 21.88
C GLN A 184 32.12 38.91 22.68
N PRO A 185 32.37 39.00 24.01
CA PRO A 185 31.31 39.36 24.96
C PRO A 185 31.28 40.84 25.36
N ILE A 186 30.09 41.29 25.75
CA ILE A 186 29.85 42.64 26.30
C ILE A 186 30.21 42.64 27.79
N SER A 187 31.10 43.55 28.18
CA SER A 187 31.44 43.85 29.57
C SER A 187 30.38 44.71 30.25
N ALA A 188 30.17 44.52 31.55
CA ALA A 188 29.18 45.28 32.31
C ALA A 188 29.67 46.68 32.67
N VAL A 189 28.81 47.69 32.49
CA VAL A 189 29.01 49.09 32.94
C VAL A 189 27.73 49.57 33.64
N PRO A 190 27.79 50.32 34.76
CA PRO A 190 26.62 50.49 35.64
C PRO A 190 25.56 51.48 35.16
N LEU A 191 24.30 51.22 35.53
CA LEU A 191 23.16 52.12 35.33
C LEU A 191 23.21 53.32 36.29
N SER A 192 23.67 54.47 35.81
CA SER A 192 23.51 55.77 36.49
C SER A 192 23.63 56.92 35.47
N GLN A 193 22.80 57.96 35.65
CA GLN A 193 22.84 59.24 34.93
C GLN A 193 22.51 59.23 33.41
N ILE A 194 21.21 59.14 33.08
CA ILE A 194 20.64 59.84 31.91
C ILE A 194 19.40 60.62 32.41
N PRO A 195 19.28 61.93 32.16
CA PRO A 195 18.18 62.75 32.67
C PRO A 195 16.87 62.52 31.89
N VAL A 196 15.74 62.66 32.59
CA VAL A 196 14.40 62.41 32.05
C VAL A 196 13.80 63.67 31.43
N THR A 197 13.44 63.63 30.15
CA THR A 197 12.56 64.62 29.51
C THR A 197 11.10 64.15 29.55
N PRO A 198 10.11 65.01 29.89
CA PRO A 198 8.70 64.59 29.91
C PRO A 198 8.15 64.40 28.50
N PHE A 199 7.63 63.20 28.19
CA PHE A 199 6.93 62.93 26.94
C PHE A 199 5.41 62.98 27.13
N THR A 200 4.72 63.82 26.36
CA THR A 200 3.26 63.97 26.43
C THR A 200 2.56 62.86 25.64
N PRO A 201 1.71 62.01 26.27
CA PRO A 201 1.14 60.85 25.58
C PRO A 201 -0.03 61.23 24.67
N SER A 202 0.19 61.20 23.36
CA SER A 202 -0.89 61.03 22.38
C SER A 202 -1.43 59.60 22.41
N GLN A 203 -2.69 59.42 21.99
CA GLN A 203 -3.45 58.19 22.25
C GLN A 203 -3.01 56.99 21.40
N GLN A 204 -2.65 55.89 22.06
CA GLN A 204 -2.84 54.53 21.54
C GLN A 204 -3.00 53.53 22.71
N ALA A 205 -3.80 52.47 22.51
CA ALA A 205 -4.29 51.63 23.59
C ALA A 205 -3.28 50.56 24.02
N ASN A 206 -2.69 50.71 25.21
CA ASN A 206 -1.84 49.70 25.82
C ASN A 206 -2.65 48.45 26.23
N ILE A 207 -2.27 47.29 25.70
CA ILE A 207 -2.67 45.99 26.25
C ILE A 207 -1.74 45.74 27.45
N GLY A 208 -2.17 46.15 28.64
CA GLY A 208 -1.32 46.18 29.82
C GLY A 208 -0.82 44.81 30.28
N GLN A 209 0.45 44.76 30.71
CA GLN A 209 0.96 43.66 31.53
C GLN A 209 0.17 43.57 32.84
N ILE A 210 -0.02 42.35 33.35
CA ILE A 210 -0.68 42.13 34.65
C ILE A 210 0.32 42.44 35.77
N SER A 211 0.55 43.73 36.02
CA SER A 211 1.06 44.18 37.32
C SER A 211 -0.01 43.92 38.40
N GLY A 212 0.41 43.70 39.65
CA GLY A 212 -0.44 43.22 40.75
C GLY A 212 -1.51 44.20 41.27
N THR A 213 -1.93 45.18 40.47
CA THR A 213 -3.02 46.12 40.81
C THR A 213 -4.37 45.40 40.78
N ARG A 214 -5.18 45.60 41.84
CA ARG A 214 -6.58 45.14 41.91
C ARG A 214 -7.51 46.01 41.04
N SER A 215 -7.22 46.12 39.75
CA SER A 215 -7.91 46.96 38.77
C SER A 215 -8.72 46.13 37.79
N GLU A 216 -10.05 46.31 37.74
CA GLU A 216 -10.92 45.69 36.75
C GLU A 216 -10.88 46.43 35.39
N THR A 217 -10.51 45.72 34.32
CA THR A 217 -10.60 46.24 32.94
C THR A 217 -11.78 45.59 32.22
N ARG A 218 -12.80 46.38 31.88
CA ARG A 218 -14.02 45.90 31.20
C ARG A 218 -13.93 46.09 29.69
N VAL A 219 -13.93 45.00 28.93
CA VAL A 219 -13.86 45.00 27.46
C VAL A 219 -15.16 44.45 26.86
N LYS A 220 -15.76 45.17 25.93
CA LYS A 220 -16.99 44.75 25.24
C LYS A 220 -16.69 43.61 24.26
N MET A 221 -17.48 42.52 24.31
CA MET A 221 -17.33 41.42 23.34
C MET A 221 -17.56 41.89 21.90
N ASN A 222 -16.71 41.47 20.96
CA ASN A 222 -16.93 41.72 19.54
C ASN A 222 -18.11 40.88 19.00
N ARG A 223 -18.70 41.30 17.86
CA ARG A 223 -19.90 40.66 17.28
C ARG A 223 -19.66 39.18 16.94
N MET A 224 -18.47 38.83 16.45
CA MET A 224 -18.08 37.45 16.16
C MET A 224 -18.14 36.55 17.41
N ARG A 225 -17.57 36.99 18.53
CA ARG A 225 -17.59 36.23 19.80
C ARG A 225 -18.99 36.10 20.37
N GLN A 226 -19.85 37.10 20.19
CA GLN A 226 -21.28 37.01 20.56
C GLN A 226 -22.00 35.92 19.73
N THR A 227 -21.82 35.91 18.40
CA THR A 227 -22.40 34.87 17.54
C THR A 227 -21.89 33.47 17.89
N ILE A 228 -20.59 33.32 18.14
CA ILE A 228 -19.99 32.03 18.54
C ILE A 228 -20.52 31.57 19.90
N ALA A 229 -20.58 32.46 20.90
CA ALA A 229 -21.13 32.14 22.22
C ALA A 229 -22.59 31.69 22.14
N ASN A 230 -23.40 32.37 21.33
CA ASN A 230 -24.79 31.96 21.09
C ASN A 230 -24.85 30.58 20.42
N ARG A 231 -24.09 30.31 19.34
CA ARG A 231 -24.09 29.01 18.66
C ARG A 231 -23.67 27.86 19.59
N LEU A 232 -22.61 28.06 20.38
CA LEU A 232 -22.14 27.07 21.36
C LEU A 232 -23.18 26.82 22.46
N LYS A 233 -23.88 27.87 22.94
CA LYS A 233 -24.91 27.70 23.96
C LYS A 233 -26.20 27.08 23.39
N THR A 234 -26.55 27.33 22.13
CA THR A 234 -27.60 26.60 21.42
C THR A 234 -27.26 25.11 21.34
N ALA A 235 -26.04 24.74 20.92
CA ALA A 235 -25.62 23.33 20.87
C ALA A 235 -25.79 22.62 22.23
N GLN A 236 -25.31 23.22 23.32
CA GLN A 236 -25.49 22.70 24.68
C GLN A 236 -26.95 22.63 25.18
N ASN A 237 -27.85 23.44 24.62
CA ASN A 237 -29.26 23.46 25.01
C ASN A 237 -30.13 22.54 24.13
N THR A 238 -29.62 22.10 22.97
CA THR A 238 -30.35 21.30 21.98
C THR A 238 -29.93 19.83 21.99
N CYS A 239 -28.63 19.54 22.07
CA CYS A 239 -28.10 18.18 22.04
C CYS A 239 -28.04 17.56 23.45
N ALA A 240 -28.36 16.27 23.58
CA ALA A 240 -28.07 15.51 24.79
C ALA A 240 -26.60 15.06 24.78
N MET A 241 -25.69 16.01 24.99
CA MET A 241 -24.26 15.80 24.75
C MET A 241 -23.64 14.81 25.75
N LEU A 242 -23.12 13.68 25.26
CA LEU A 242 -22.25 12.78 26.02
C LEU A 242 -20.88 12.69 25.33
N THR A 243 -19.81 12.55 26.13
CA THR A 243 -18.45 12.34 25.62
C THR A 243 -17.90 10.98 26.07
N THR A 244 -17.52 10.14 25.12
CA THR A 244 -16.69 8.95 25.36
C THR A 244 -15.21 9.30 25.18
N PHE A 245 -14.35 8.71 26.01
CA PHE A 245 -12.90 8.87 25.93
C PHE A 245 -12.26 7.52 25.65
N ASN A 246 -11.39 7.45 24.65
CA ASN A 246 -10.60 6.26 24.34
C ASN A 246 -9.11 6.64 24.24
N GLU A 247 -8.23 5.70 24.54
CA GLU A 247 -6.79 5.85 24.35
C GLU A 247 -6.31 5.09 23.11
N ILE A 248 -5.35 5.68 22.41
CA ILE A 248 -4.72 5.13 21.21
C ILE A 248 -3.23 5.05 21.48
N ASN A 249 -2.65 3.84 21.39
CA ASN A 249 -1.21 3.70 21.29
C ASN A 249 -0.75 4.19 19.91
N MET A 250 0.19 5.12 19.90
CA MET A 250 0.75 5.72 18.68
C MET A 250 2.16 5.18 18.36
N GLY A 251 2.69 4.23 19.12
CA GLY A 251 4.06 3.72 19.01
C GLY A 251 4.19 2.19 18.96
N ASN A 252 5.23 1.74 18.26
CA ASN A 252 5.48 0.34 17.88
C ASN A 252 5.26 -0.71 19.00
N ASP A 253 4.28 -1.60 18.79
CA ASP A 253 4.10 -2.83 19.56
C ASP A 253 4.58 -4.05 18.77
N TYR A 254 5.60 -4.72 19.30
CA TYR A 254 6.33 -5.84 18.68
C TYR A 254 5.53 -7.13 18.42
N PHE A 255 4.22 -7.13 18.68
CA PHE A 255 3.37 -8.35 18.70
C PHE A 255 2.22 -8.33 17.69
N LEU A 256 1.89 -7.16 17.12
CA LEU A 256 0.91 -7.04 16.03
C LEU A 256 1.49 -6.12 14.96
N ILE A 257 1.43 -6.56 13.69
CA ILE A 257 2.06 -5.88 12.56
C ILE A 257 1.14 -4.75 12.07
N ILE A 258 0.93 -3.77 12.95
CA ILE A 258 0.31 -2.49 12.62
C ILE A 258 1.42 -1.45 12.66
N ARG A 259 1.83 -0.98 11.47
CA ARG A 259 2.83 0.11 11.34
C ARG A 259 2.25 1.38 11.93
N ASN A 260 2.61 1.64 13.19
CA ASN A 260 2.11 2.74 13.99
C ASN A 260 2.33 4.10 13.30
N LEU A 261 1.34 5.00 13.38
CA LEU A 261 1.32 6.25 12.61
C LEU A 261 2.58 7.10 12.81
N VAL A 262 3.17 7.11 14.00
CA VAL A 262 4.43 7.83 14.29
C VAL A 262 5.61 7.27 13.49
N ASP A 263 5.70 5.94 13.34
CA ASP A 263 6.81 5.27 12.68
C ASP A 263 6.61 5.16 11.16
N LEU A 264 5.37 4.91 10.71
CA LEU A 264 4.97 5.06 9.31
C LEU A 264 5.36 6.45 8.80
N ARG A 265 5.04 7.49 9.59
CA ARG A 265 5.43 8.87 9.27
C ARG A 265 6.95 9.06 9.24
N LYS A 266 7.73 8.50 10.16
CA LYS A 266 9.21 8.57 10.12
C LYS A 266 9.76 7.97 8.82
N THR A 267 9.30 6.77 8.45
CA THR A 267 9.77 6.05 7.26
C THR A 267 9.38 6.76 5.96
N TYR A 268 8.10 7.13 5.81
CA TYR A 268 7.57 7.57 4.52
C TYR A 268 7.56 9.09 4.30
N ASN A 269 7.66 9.94 5.35
CA ASN A 269 7.56 11.39 5.18
C ASN A 269 8.60 11.97 4.21
N GLU A 270 9.83 11.44 4.15
CA GLU A 270 10.82 11.91 3.17
C GLU A 270 10.42 11.60 1.72
N GLN A 271 9.96 10.39 1.45
CA GLN A 271 9.53 9.97 0.11
C GLN A 271 8.25 10.72 -0.30
N PHE A 272 7.29 10.82 0.62
CA PHE A 272 6.06 11.59 0.46
C PHE A 272 6.35 13.07 0.18
N GLN A 273 7.28 13.69 0.92
CA GLN A 273 7.66 15.10 0.70
C GLN A 273 8.42 15.30 -0.63
N LYS A 274 9.20 14.30 -1.09
CA LYS A 274 9.81 14.33 -2.43
C LYS A 274 8.77 14.21 -3.55
N ARG A 275 7.77 13.32 -3.40
CA ARG A 275 6.72 13.04 -4.41
C ARG A 275 5.62 14.12 -4.47
N HIS A 276 5.12 14.58 -3.32
CA HIS A 276 3.95 15.46 -3.21
C HIS A 276 4.27 16.90 -2.78
N LYS A 277 5.54 17.22 -2.45
CA LYS A 277 6.00 18.53 -1.95
C LYS A 277 5.35 19.01 -0.64
N LEU A 278 4.63 18.12 0.05
CA LEU A 278 3.94 18.34 1.32
C LEU A 278 4.58 17.46 2.40
N LYS A 279 4.49 17.87 3.67
CA LYS A 279 4.85 16.97 4.78
C LYS A 279 3.68 16.05 5.06
N LEU A 280 3.97 14.76 5.32
CA LEU A 280 2.95 13.84 5.80
C LEU A 280 2.54 14.29 7.21
N GLY A 281 1.26 14.54 7.41
CA GLY A 281 0.68 14.87 8.71
C GLY A 281 0.29 13.61 9.50
N PHE A 282 -0.36 13.82 10.63
CA PHE A 282 -1.20 12.78 11.24
C PHE A 282 -2.67 12.98 10.88
N MET A 283 -3.07 14.18 10.42
CA MET A 283 -4.47 14.52 10.20
C MET A 283 -5.09 13.69 9.09
N SER A 284 -4.37 13.43 7.98
CA SER A 284 -4.90 12.56 6.91
C SER A 284 -5.31 11.17 7.41
N ALA A 285 -4.55 10.56 8.31
CA ALA A 285 -4.89 9.27 8.90
C ALA A 285 -6.17 9.33 9.76
N PHE A 286 -6.29 10.32 10.66
CA PHE A 286 -7.51 10.47 11.48
C PHE A 286 -8.74 10.89 10.66
N VAL A 287 -8.55 11.68 9.61
CA VAL A 287 -9.60 12.07 8.66
C VAL A 287 -10.07 10.86 7.85
N LYS A 288 -9.16 10.07 7.26
CA LYS A 288 -9.52 8.86 6.49
C LYS A 288 -10.13 7.78 7.38
N ALA A 289 -9.55 7.48 8.54
CA ALA A 289 -10.09 6.52 9.50
C ALA A 289 -11.48 6.93 10.01
N SER A 290 -11.69 8.23 10.27
CA SER A 290 -13.03 8.74 10.59
C SER A 290 -14.01 8.54 9.45
N ALA A 291 -13.60 8.79 8.19
CA ALA A 291 -14.48 8.59 7.04
C ALA A 291 -14.88 7.11 6.85
N THR A 292 -13.94 6.17 6.97
CA THR A 292 -14.24 4.73 6.97
C THR A 292 -15.23 4.38 8.09
N ALA A 293 -14.91 4.72 9.33
CA ALA A 293 -15.75 4.38 10.47
C ALA A 293 -17.14 5.06 10.45
N LEU A 294 -17.27 6.23 9.82
CA LEU A 294 -18.56 6.90 9.58
C LEU A 294 -19.40 6.23 8.49
N MET A 295 -18.79 5.54 7.52
CA MET A 295 -19.50 4.69 6.57
C MET A 295 -19.90 3.35 7.19
N ASP A 296 -19.05 2.78 8.06
CA ASP A 296 -19.37 1.56 8.82
C ASP A 296 -20.50 1.79 9.84
N GLN A 297 -20.65 3.02 10.36
CA GLN A 297 -21.71 3.43 11.29
C GLN A 297 -22.42 4.73 10.84
N PRO A 298 -23.29 4.69 9.81
CA PRO A 298 -23.92 5.87 9.21
C PRO A 298 -24.76 6.72 10.17
N VAL A 299 -25.22 6.15 11.28
CA VAL A 299 -25.94 6.87 12.35
C VAL A 299 -25.10 7.98 13.01
N VAL A 300 -23.76 7.84 13.01
CA VAL A 300 -22.85 8.87 13.54
C VAL A 300 -22.67 10.04 12.55
N ASN A 301 -22.92 9.81 11.25
CA ASN A 301 -22.90 10.80 10.17
C ASN A 301 -24.29 11.49 9.94
N ALA A 302 -25.34 10.94 10.54
CA ALA A 302 -26.71 11.42 10.42
C ALA A 302 -27.01 12.65 11.30
N VAL A 303 -28.15 13.31 11.08
CA VAL A 303 -28.64 14.44 11.89
C VAL A 303 -30.11 14.29 12.28
N ILE A 304 -30.49 14.81 13.45
CA ILE A 304 -31.90 15.07 13.78
C ILE A 304 -32.31 16.41 13.18
N GLU A 305 -33.17 16.41 12.17
CA GLU A 305 -33.73 17.62 11.56
C GLU A 305 -35.25 17.66 11.78
N ASN A 306 -35.71 18.69 12.50
CA ASN A 306 -37.08 18.80 13.03
C ASN A 306 -37.49 17.57 13.86
N ASN A 307 -38.16 16.60 13.23
CA ASN A 307 -38.69 15.37 13.84
C ASN A 307 -38.20 14.10 13.11
N GLU A 308 -37.29 14.25 12.15
CA GLU A 308 -36.79 13.19 11.27
C GLU A 308 -35.27 12.99 11.45
N ILE A 309 -34.77 11.81 11.06
CA ILE A 309 -33.33 11.50 11.07
C ILE A 309 -32.84 11.47 9.62
N VAL A 310 -32.01 12.44 9.25
CA VAL A 310 -31.43 12.56 7.92
C VAL A 310 -30.05 11.90 7.90
N TYR A 311 -30.00 10.70 7.32
CA TYR A 311 -28.77 9.97 7.00
C TYR A 311 -28.07 10.56 5.77
N ARG A 312 -26.78 10.26 5.60
CA ARG A 312 -25.95 10.75 4.49
C ARG A 312 -24.93 9.71 4.03
N ASP A 313 -24.93 9.44 2.73
CA ASP A 313 -24.07 8.46 2.07
C ASP A 313 -22.70 9.04 1.62
N TYR A 314 -22.36 10.23 2.12
CA TYR A 314 -21.12 10.95 1.85
C TYR A 314 -20.55 11.53 3.15
N VAL A 315 -19.23 11.70 3.24
CA VAL A 315 -18.57 12.19 4.45
C VAL A 315 -17.80 13.49 4.17
N ASP A 316 -18.35 14.60 4.64
CA ASP A 316 -17.70 15.92 4.59
C ASP A 316 -17.14 16.26 6.00
N ILE A 317 -15.83 16.18 6.18
CA ILE A 317 -15.18 16.36 7.50
C ILE A 317 -14.74 17.82 7.70
N SER A 318 -15.36 18.49 8.67
CA SER A 318 -14.98 19.81 9.14
C SER A 318 -13.71 19.73 10.01
N VAL A 319 -12.64 20.44 9.65
CA VAL A 319 -11.37 20.42 10.40
C VAL A 319 -11.15 21.77 11.09
N ALA A 320 -11.02 21.77 12.42
CA ALA A 320 -10.87 23.01 13.19
C ALA A 320 -9.44 23.60 13.05
N VAL A 321 -9.34 24.83 12.54
CA VAL A 321 -8.07 25.54 12.29
C VAL A 321 -8.02 26.83 13.12
N ALA A 322 -6.94 26.99 13.90
CA ALA A 322 -6.70 28.21 14.67
C ALA A 322 -6.09 29.32 13.81
N THR A 323 -6.63 30.54 13.92
CA THR A 323 -6.12 31.75 13.24
C THR A 323 -5.94 32.90 14.24
N PRO A 324 -5.17 33.95 13.90
CA PRO A 324 -5.03 35.13 14.77
C PRO A 324 -6.34 35.85 15.10
N LYS A 325 -7.41 35.66 14.31
CA LYS A 325 -8.74 36.26 14.57
C LYS A 325 -9.66 35.36 15.42
N GLY A 326 -9.32 34.07 15.56
CA GLY A 326 -10.13 33.07 16.25
C GLY A 326 -10.08 31.69 15.60
N LEU A 327 -10.94 30.78 16.06
CA LEU A 327 -11.13 29.47 15.45
C LEU A 327 -11.99 29.58 14.19
N VAL A 328 -11.56 28.98 13.10
CA VAL A 328 -12.38 28.74 11.90
C VAL A 328 -12.45 27.23 11.67
N VAL A 329 -13.50 26.76 10.98
CA VAL A 329 -13.70 25.33 10.72
C VAL A 329 -14.05 25.15 9.24
N PRO A 330 -13.05 25.10 8.35
CA PRO A 330 -13.27 24.70 6.96
C PRO A 330 -13.66 23.22 6.84
N VAL A 331 -14.24 22.86 5.69
CA VAL A 331 -14.81 21.53 5.39
C VAL A 331 -14.05 20.85 4.26
N LEU A 332 -13.52 19.65 4.51
CA LEU A 332 -13.07 18.70 3.49
C LEU A 332 -14.29 17.97 2.92
N ARG A 333 -14.36 17.77 1.60
CA ARG A 333 -15.56 17.18 0.96
C ARG A 333 -15.32 15.80 0.35
N ASN A 334 -16.32 14.91 0.43
CA ASN A 334 -16.26 13.55 -0.15
C ASN A 334 -15.00 12.78 0.30
N VAL A 335 -14.68 12.87 1.60
CA VAL A 335 -13.43 12.35 2.18
C VAL A 335 -13.28 10.85 1.97
N GLU A 336 -14.39 10.12 1.87
CA GLU A 336 -14.39 8.69 1.55
C GLU A 336 -13.63 8.36 0.26
N LYS A 337 -13.71 9.24 -0.76
CA LYS A 337 -13.07 9.07 -2.07
C LYS A 337 -11.61 9.53 -2.12
N MET A 338 -11.12 10.23 -1.09
CA MET A 338 -9.77 10.80 -1.07
C MET A 338 -8.71 9.80 -0.57
N ASN A 339 -7.48 9.91 -1.09
CA ASN A 339 -6.30 9.28 -0.52
C ASN A 339 -5.57 10.24 0.46
N TYR A 340 -4.59 9.73 1.21
CA TYR A 340 -3.84 10.50 2.20
C TYR A 340 -3.15 11.77 1.63
N ALA A 341 -2.69 11.73 0.37
CA ALA A 341 -2.00 12.86 -0.25
C ALA A 341 -2.95 13.99 -0.63
N ASP A 342 -4.14 13.67 -1.14
CA ASP A 342 -5.17 14.67 -1.44
C ASP A 342 -5.72 15.30 -0.15
N ILE A 343 -5.89 14.51 0.92
CA ILE A 343 -6.30 15.04 2.24
C ILE A 343 -5.26 16.03 2.80
N GLU A 344 -3.97 15.69 2.86
CA GLU A 344 -2.95 16.65 3.34
C GLU A 344 -2.86 17.90 2.44
N LYS A 345 -3.07 17.75 1.13
CA LYS A 345 -3.05 18.86 0.16
C LYS A 345 -4.22 19.81 0.35
N GLU A 346 -5.42 19.30 0.58
CA GLU A 346 -6.62 20.12 0.82
C GLU A 346 -6.57 20.76 2.21
N ILE A 347 -6.13 20.03 3.26
CA ILE A 347 -5.87 20.59 4.59
C ILE A 347 -4.83 21.73 4.51
N ALA A 348 -3.75 21.56 3.74
CA ALA A 348 -2.75 22.61 3.55
C ALA A 348 -3.33 23.85 2.85
N ALA A 349 -4.13 23.66 1.79
CA ALA A 349 -4.77 24.75 1.05
C ALA A 349 -5.80 25.50 1.91
N LEU A 350 -6.71 24.79 2.59
CA LEU A 350 -7.69 25.37 3.50
C LEU A 350 -7.01 26.04 4.72
N GLY A 351 -5.91 25.48 5.20
CA GLY A 351 -5.08 26.06 6.25
C GLY A 351 -4.35 27.35 5.83
N GLU A 352 -3.98 27.49 4.55
CA GLU A 352 -3.44 28.73 3.99
C GLU A 352 -4.54 29.77 3.75
N LYS A 353 -5.69 29.37 3.22
CA LYS A 353 -6.90 30.22 3.15
C LYS A 353 -7.28 30.77 4.53
N ALA A 354 -7.23 29.93 5.56
CA ALA A 354 -7.53 30.30 6.94
C ALA A 354 -6.55 31.36 7.48
N ARG A 355 -5.24 31.14 7.30
CA ARG A 355 -4.18 32.06 7.78
C ARG A 355 -4.16 33.38 7.02
N THR A 356 -4.41 33.36 5.71
CA THR A 356 -4.55 34.57 4.87
C THR A 356 -5.90 35.27 4.99
N ASN A 357 -6.86 34.71 5.72
CA ASN A 357 -8.24 35.21 5.83
C ASN A 357 -8.93 35.32 4.45
N SER A 358 -8.75 34.30 3.61
CA SER A 358 -9.35 34.18 2.27
C SER A 358 -10.30 32.98 2.12
N LEU A 359 -10.67 32.32 3.23
CA LEU A 359 -11.75 31.32 3.23
C LEU A 359 -13.07 31.96 2.75
N ALA A 360 -13.73 31.27 1.83
CA ALA A 360 -15.08 31.56 1.42
C ALA A 360 -16.10 31.06 2.48
N ILE A 361 -17.37 31.47 2.38
CA ILE A 361 -18.41 30.99 3.31
C ILE A 361 -18.73 29.51 3.00
N GLU A 362 -18.63 29.17 1.73
CA GLU A 362 -18.81 27.87 1.10
C GLU A 362 -17.72 26.87 1.52
N ASP A 363 -16.52 27.34 1.85
CA ASP A 363 -15.46 26.52 2.46
C ASP A 363 -15.81 26.10 3.91
N MET A 364 -16.81 26.73 4.55
CA MET A 364 -17.14 26.58 5.98
C MET A 364 -18.55 26.03 6.25
N GLN A 365 -19.26 25.53 5.22
CA GLN A 365 -20.64 25.03 5.32
C GLN A 365 -20.79 23.59 4.79
N GLY A 366 -21.84 22.89 5.26
CA GLY A 366 -22.26 21.58 4.73
C GLY A 366 -21.51 20.35 5.29
N GLY A 367 -20.47 20.53 6.10
CA GLY A 367 -19.76 19.42 6.74
C GLY A 367 -20.67 18.59 7.66
N THR A 368 -20.50 17.27 7.65
CA THR A 368 -21.36 16.30 8.35
C THR A 368 -20.78 15.91 9.72
N PHE A 369 -19.46 15.85 9.83
CA PHE A 369 -18.70 15.55 11.06
C PHE A 369 -17.67 16.65 11.35
N THR A 370 -17.15 16.75 12.58
CA THR A 370 -16.02 17.66 12.90
C THR A 370 -14.88 16.91 13.57
N ILE A 371 -13.64 17.21 13.18
CA ILE A 371 -12.42 16.86 13.91
C ILE A 371 -11.77 18.15 14.44
N SER A 372 -11.43 18.16 15.73
CA SER A 372 -10.77 19.28 16.41
C SER A 372 -9.50 18.80 17.11
N ASN A 373 -8.36 19.40 16.79
CA ASN A 373 -7.06 19.02 17.37
C ASN A 373 -6.64 20.02 18.45
N GLY A 374 -6.86 19.65 19.72
CA GLY A 374 -6.34 20.37 20.89
C GLY A 374 -4.90 20.00 21.26
N GLY A 375 -4.36 18.93 20.67
CA GLY A 375 -3.01 18.43 20.94
C GLY A 375 -1.89 19.38 20.53
N VAL A 376 -2.12 20.19 19.48
CA VAL A 376 -1.18 21.26 19.07
C VAL A 376 -0.96 22.34 20.14
N PHE A 377 -1.84 22.42 21.15
CA PHE A 377 -1.71 23.31 22.31
C PHE A 377 -1.26 22.59 23.59
N GLY A 378 -0.86 21.32 23.50
CA GLY A 378 -0.45 20.52 24.67
C GLY A 378 -1.60 20.06 25.57
N SER A 379 -2.86 20.10 25.10
CA SER A 379 -4.00 19.56 25.85
C SER A 379 -3.88 18.05 26.03
N LEU A 380 -4.19 17.54 27.24
CA LEU A 380 -4.19 16.11 27.55
C LEU A 380 -5.47 15.42 27.04
N PHE A 381 -6.62 15.93 27.45
CA PHE A 381 -7.94 15.69 26.86
C PHE A 381 -8.91 16.82 27.25
N GLY A 382 -10.02 16.93 26.54
CA GLY A 382 -11.14 17.80 26.86
C GLY A 382 -12.43 17.32 26.19
N THR A 383 -13.56 17.90 26.56
CA THR A 383 -14.88 17.62 25.97
C THR A 383 -15.16 18.59 24.82
N PRO A 384 -14.98 18.21 23.53
CA PRO A 384 -15.30 19.09 22.41
C PRO A 384 -16.81 19.37 22.34
N ILE A 385 -17.18 20.60 21.96
CA ILE A 385 -18.59 21.01 21.79
C ILE A 385 -19.01 20.79 20.34
N ILE A 386 -20.12 20.07 20.13
CA ILE A 386 -20.69 19.73 18.82
C ILE A 386 -20.99 21.00 18.00
N ASN A 387 -20.65 20.96 16.72
CA ASN A 387 -20.84 22.06 15.78
C ASN A 387 -22.17 21.91 15.01
N LEU A 388 -23.28 22.37 15.59
CA LEU A 388 -24.62 22.30 14.97
C LEU A 388 -24.60 22.76 13.49
N PRO A 389 -25.27 22.06 12.56
CA PRO A 389 -26.28 21.03 12.82
C PRO A 389 -25.75 19.61 13.05
N GLN A 390 -24.42 19.38 13.03
CA GLN A 390 -23.85 18.03 13.15
C GLN A 390 -24.22 17.32 14.46
N SER A 391 -24.13 15.98 14.48
CA SER A 391 -24.47 15.16 15.66
C SER A 391 -23.26 14.71 16.48
N ALA A 392 -22.04 14.81 15.96
CA ALA A 392 -20.83 14.32 16.63
C ALA A 392 -19.57 15.15 16.27
N ILE A 393 -18.58 15.11 17.18
CA ILE A 393 -17.28 15.77 17.03
C ILE A 393 -16.17 14.95 17.71
N LEU A 394 -15.06 14.74 17.00
CA LEU A 394 -13.86 14.07 17.49
C LEU A 394 -12.82 15.09 17.98
N GLY A 395 -12.49 15.04 19.28
CA GLY A 395 -11.39 15.77 19.89
C GLY A 395 -10.11 14.92 19.88
N MET A 396 -9.11 15.35 19.12
CA MET A 396 -7.73 14.82 19.15
C MET A 396 -6.87 15.64 20.10
N HIS A 397 -6.02 14.99 20.88
CA HIS A 397 -5.22 15.64 21.93
C HIS A 397 -3.72 15.34 21.79
N GLY A 398 -2.92 15.75 22.77
CA GLY A 398 -1.47 15.59 22.73
C GLY A 398 -1.07 14.11 22.78
N ILE A 399 0.01 13.79 22.07
CA ILE A 399 0.69 12.50 22.17
C ILE A 399 1.71 12.63 23.32
N PHE A 400 1.62 11.78 24.34
CA PHE A 400 2.48 11.80 25.52
C PHE A 400 3.00 10.41 25.85
N ASP A 401 4.28 10.30 26.19
CA ASP A 401 4.83 9.04 26.69
C ASP A 401 4.21 8.65 28.04
N ARG A 402 3.68 7.43 28.12
CA ARG A 402 3.03 6.85 29.30
C ARG A 402 3.58 5.45 29.58
N PRO A 403 3.73 5.06 30.86
CA PRO A 403 3.92 3.66 31.22
C PRO A 403 2.59 2.91 31.04
N VAL A 404 2.58 1.89 30.20
CA VAL A 404 1.44 0.99 29.96
C VAL A 404 1.83 -0.45 30.24
N ALA A 405 0.87 -1.26 30.68
CA ALA A 405 1.10 -2.67 31.00
C ALA A 405 0.77 -3.56 29.78
N ILE A 406 1.80 -4.17 29.18
CA ILE A 406 1.65 -5.08 28.03
C ILE A 406 2.27 -6.43 28.40
N ASN A 407 1.49 -7.51 28.29
CA ASN A 407 1.90 -8.88 28.63
C ASN A 407 2.55 -9.01 30.03
N GLY A 408 2.06 -8.25 31.01
CA GLY A 408 2.58 -8.23 32.39
C GLY A 408 3.84 -7.39 32.60
N GLN A 409 4.38 -6.74 31.57
CA GLN A 409 5.52 -5.85 31.65
C GLN A 409 5.08 -4.38 31.54
N VAL A 410 5.71 -3.48 32.29
CA VAL A 410 5.50 -2.04 32.15
C VAL A 410 6.45 -1.50 31.08
N VAL A 411 5.90 -1.01 29.97
CA VAL A 411 6.64 -0.43 28.85
C VAL A 411 6.20 1.02 28.62
N ILE A 412 7.11 1.85 28.13
CA ILE A 412 6.77 3.24 27.76
C ILE A 412 6.22 3.24 26.32
N ARG A 413 5.08 3.91 26.13
CA ARG A 413 4.43 4.12 24.83
C ARG A 413 3.95 5.56 24.66
N PRO A 414 4.09 6.16 23.46
CA PRO A 414 3.43 7.42 23.15
C PRO A 414 1.92 7.19 22.99
N MET A 415 1.14 7.59 23.98
CA MET A 415 -0.32 7.45 24.01
C MET A 415 -0.98 8.77 23.62
N MET A 416 -2.10 8.69 22.90
CA MET A 416 -2.97 9.83 22.60
C MET A 416 -4.40 9.54 23.10
N TYR A 417 -5.01 10.50 23.79
CA TYR A 417 -6.42 10.41 24.18
C TYR A 417 -7.31 11.05 23.10
N ILE A 418 -8.30 10.31 22.62
CA ILE A 418 -9.40 10.86 21.82
C ILE A 418 -10.65 11.04 22.67
N ALA A 419 -11.42 12.07 22.38
CA ALA A 419 -12.72 12.33 23.00
C ALA A 419 -13.78 12.49 21.91
N LEU A 420 -14.71 11.54 21.80
CA LEU A 420 -15.86 11.65 20.91
C LEU A 420 -17.02 12.25 21.70
N THR A 421 -17.44 13.48 21.37
CA THR A 421 -18.70 14.02 21.89
C THR A 421 -19.80 13.85 20.85
N TYR A 422 -20.95 13.33 21.27
CA TYR A 422 -22.08 13.01 20.40
C TYR A 422 -23.42 13.38 21.04
N ASP A 423 -24.46 13.53 20.21
CA ASP A 423 -25.83 13.75 20.66
C ASP A 423 -26.51 12.41 20.97
N HIS A 424 -26.69 12.13 22.27
CA HIS A 424 -27.28 10.88 22.77
C HIS A 424 -28.79 10.76 22.49
N ARG A 425 -29.39 11.73 21.78
CA ARG A 425 -30.73 11.60 21.17
C ARG A 425 -30.72 10.78 19.88
N LEU A 426 -29.55 10.58 19.27
CA LEU A 426 -29.36 9.89 17.98
C LEU A 426 -28.38 8.70 18.09
N ILE A 427 -27.30 8.87 18.85
CA ILE A 427 -26.18 7.93 18.92
C ILE A 427 -26.14 7.33 20.32
N ASP A 428 -26.34 6.03 20.43
CA ASP A 428 -26.24 5.29 21.70
C ASP A 428 -24.78 4.90 22.03
N GLY A 429 -24.52 4.49 23.27
CA GLY A 429 -23.16 4.17 23.75
C GLY A 429 -22.44 3.05 23.00
N ARG A 430 -23.16 2.14 22.33
CA ARG A 430 -22.59 1.03 21.54
C ARG A 430 -22.00 1.56 20.22
N GLU A 431 -22.73 2.45 19.58
CA GLU A 431 -22.41 3.19 18.35
C GLU A 431 -21.32 4.22 18.61
N ALA A 432 -21.36 4.90 19.77
CA ALA A 432 -20.29 5.79 20.24
C ALA A 432 -18.94 5.08 20.51
N THR A 433 -18.91 3.74 20.45
CA THR A 433 -17.67 2.96 20.49
C THR A 433 -17.05 2.79 19.08
N PHE A 434 -17.66 3.29 17.98
CA PHE A 434 -17.28 2.96 16.60
C PHE A 434 -15.77 3.09 16.28
N MET A 435 -15.11 4.17 16.72
CA MET A 435 -13.67 4.40 16.55
C MET A 435 -12.77 3.40 17.32
N SER A 436 -13.36 2.55 18.15
CA SER A 436 -12.74 1.42 18.87
C SER A 436 -13.42 0.09 18.55
N ARG A 437 -14.41 0.10 17.65
CA ARG A 437 -15.15 -1.05 17.10
C ARG A 437 -14.81 -1.32 15.65
N SER A 438 -14.09 -0.41 14.99
CA SER A 438 -13.13 -0.80 13.96
C SER A 438 -12.11 -1.75 14.59
N ASP A 439 -12.33 -3.05 14.42
CA ASP A 439 -11.24 -4.02 14.47
C ASP A 439 -10.07 -3.47 13.64
N SER A 440 -8.85 -3.65 14.15
CA SER A 440 -7.57 -3.12 13.63
C SER A 440 -7.62 -2.63 12.18
N PRO A 441 -7.34 -1.33 11.93
CA PRO A 441 -7.93 -0.50 10.87
C PRO A 441 -8.18 -1.26 9.57
N THR A 442 -9.42 -1.74 9.42
CA THR A 442 -9.93 -2.53 8.28
C THR A 442 -8.87 -3.47 7.69
N GLN A 443 -8.29 -4.34 8.52
CA GLN A 443 -7.60 -5.52 8.00
C GLN A 443 -8.54 -6.23 7.02
N PRO A 444 -8.18 -6.40 5.73
CA PRO A 444 -8.95 -7.26 4.84
C PRO A 444 -9.01 -8.64 5.48
N SER A 445 -10.18 -9.28 5.45
CA SER A 445 -10.44 -10.54 6.16
C SER A 445 -9.27 -11.52 5.92
N PRO A 446 -8.55 -11.93 6.97
CA PRO A 446 -7.14 -12.32 6.84
C PRO A 446 -6.95 -13.40 5.79
N LEU A 447 -6.13 -13.07 4.79
CA LEU A 447 -5.93 -13.85 3.57
C LEU A 447 -5.66 -15.32 3.92
N LYS A 448 -6.42 -16.23 3.33
CA LYS A 448 -6.29 -17.66 3.58
C LYS A 448 -5.16 -18.17 2.69
N PHE A 449 -3.99 -18.30 3.29
CA PHE A 449 -2.84 -18.89 2.62
C PHE A 449 -2.96 -20.41 2.54
N ALA A 450 -2.57 -20.98 1.40
CA ALA A 450 -2.21 -22.39 1.29
C ALA A 450 -0.73 -22.55 0.94
N VAL A 451 -0.12 -23.67 1.33
CA VAL A 451 1.23 -24.06 0.90
C VAL A 451 1.26 -25.53 0.47
N VAL A 452 1.70 -25.79 -0.75
CA VAL A 452 1.56 -27.08 -1.43
C VAL A 452 2.92 -27.62 -1.85
N CYS A 453 3.16 -28.90 -1.59
CA CYS A 453 4.30 -29.66 -2.12
C CYS A 453 3.85 -31.05 -2.59
N SER A 454 4.79 -31.92 -2.95
CA SER A 454 4.52 -33.31 -3.35
C SER A 454 3.92 -34.18 -2.23
N SER A 455 4.65 -34.37 -1.12
CA SER A 455 4.31 -35.37 -0.08
C SER A 455 3.69 -34.82 1.21
N ASN A 456 3.59 -33.50 1.39
CA ASN A 456 3.13 -32.83 2.63
C ASN A 456 3.90 -33.25 3.91
N GLN A 457 5.24 -33.33 3.79
CA GLN A 457 6.12 -33.84 4.85
C GLN A 457 7.08 -32.80 5.42
N ASN A 458 8.04 -32.31 4.63
CA ASN A 458 9.07 -31.40 5.13
C ASN A 458 8.70 -29.93 4.87
N ARG A 459 8.95 -29.43 3.65
CA ARG A 459 8.82 -28.01 3.24
C ARG A 459 7.47 -27.35 3.57
N SER A 460 6.35 -27.91 3.09
CA SER A 460 5.02 -27.32 3.36
C SER A 460 4.58 -27.43 4.82
N MET A 461 5.15 -28.34 5.61
CA MET A 461 4.87 -28.46 7.05
C MET A 461 5.78 -27.57 7.92
N GLU A 462 7.02 -27.29 7.53
CA GLU A 462 7.83 -26.27 8.21
C GLU A 462 7.27 -24.86 7.94
N THR A 463 6.77 -24.62 6.73
CA THR A 463 6.03 -23.38 6.42
C THR A 463 4.81 -23.23 7.35
N HIS A 464 4.01 -24.28 7.50
CA HIS A 464 2.90 -24.30 8.47
C HIS A 464 3.38 -24.07 9.91
N ASN A 465 4.48 -24.70 10.34
CA ASN A 465 5.08 -24.55 11.67
C ASN A 465 5.48 -23.10 11.96
N ILE A 466 6.14 -22.42 11.02
CA ILE A 466 6.59 -21.02 11.20
C ILE A 466 5.43 -20.04 11.19
N PHE A 467 4.46 -20.19 10.28
CA PHE A 467 3.26 -19.34 10.24
C PHE A 467 2.45 -19.46 11.54
N LEU A 468 2.19 -20.70 12.00
CA LEU A 468 1.48 -20.97 13.25
C LEU A 468 2.19 -20.34 14.47
N LYS A 469 3.52 -20.50 14.56
CA LYS A 469 4.34 -19.88 15.64
C LYS A 469 4.33 -18.35 15.61
N LYS A 470 4.08 -17.73 14.44
CA LYS A 470 4.03 -16.28 14.25
C LYS A 470 2.60 -15.72 14.17
N GLY A 471 1.58 -16.55 14.38
CA GLY A 471 0.17 -16.11 14.44
C GLY A 471 -0.53 -15.91 13.10
N LEU A 472 0.06 -16.35 11.97
CA LEU A 472 -0.63 -16.36 10.68
C LEU A 472 -1.32 -17.70 10.41
N SER A 473 -2.52 -17.64 9.83
CA SER A 473 -3.28 -18.82 9.40
C SER A 473 -2.81 -19.29 8.02
N ILE A 474 -2.43 -20.57 7.90
CA ILE A 474 -2.09 -21.22 6.64
C ILE A 474 -2.52 -22.68 6.68
N ARG A 475 -2.93 -23.24 5.54
CA ARG A 475 -3.11 -24.71 5.40
C ARG A 475 -2.02 -25.30 4.50
N SER A 476 -1.51 -26.47 4.87
CA SER A 476 -0.45 -27.16 4.12
C SER A 476 -0.96 -28.43 3.45
N PHE A 477 -0.58 -28.67 2.21
CA PHE A 477 -1.09 -29.78 1.38
C PHE A 477 0.00 -30.56 0.65
N GLY A 478 -0.42 -31.70 0.11
CA GLY A 478 0.31 -32.54 -0.84
C GLY A 478 -0.49 -32.71 -2.13
N THR A 479 0.18 -32.89 -3.27
CA THR A 479 -0.48 -33.26 -4.54
C THR A 479 -0.10 -34.64 -5.07
N GLY A 480 0.89 -35.29 -4.44
CA GLY A 480 1.36 -36.62 -4.83
C GLY A 480 0.31 -37.71 -4.63
N LYS A 481 0.43 -38.79 -5.41
CA LYS A 481 -0.43 -39.98 -5.27
C LYS A 481 -0.29 -40.62 -3.89
N GLU A 482 0.95 -40.69 -3.40
CA GLU A 482 1.40 -41.36 -2.17
C GLU A 482 2.36 -40.41 -1.41
N VAL A 483 2.44 -40.57 -0.10
CA VAL A 483 3.41 -39.90 0.76
C VAL A 483 4.74 -40.65 0.68
N LYS A 484 5.83 -39.98 0.32
CA LYS A 484 7.17 -40.60 0.25
C LYS A 484 8.11 -39.98 1.28
N LEU A 485 8.77 -40.84 2.03
CA LEU A 485 9.85 -40.50 2.96
C LEU A 485 11.14 -41.22 2.52
N PRO A 486 12.33 -40.65 2.74
CA PRO A 486 13.58 -41.37 2.58
C PRO A 486 13.58 -42.69 3.37
N GLY A 487 14.25 -43.70 2.82
CA GLY A 487 14.44 -45.00 3.46
C GLY A 487 15.93 -45.36 3.57
N PRO A 488 16.27 -46.66 3.69
CA PRO A 488 17.66 -47.09 3.87
C PRO A 488 18.58 -46.81 2.67
N SER A 489 18.00 -46.53 1.50
CA SER A 489 18.72 -46.09 0.31
C SER A 489 17.84 -45.17 -0.55
N ILE A 490 18.47 -44.38 -1.42
CA ILE A 490 17.77 -43.45 -2.34
C ILE A 490 16.79 -44.18 -3.27
N THR A 491 17.06 -45.45 -3.60
CA THR A 491 16.21 -46.30 -4.44
C THR A 491 15.10 -47.04 -3.68
N GLN A 492 15.08 -46.97 -2.35
CA GLN A 492 14.08 -47.62 -1.50
C GLN A 492 13.47 -46.62 -0.50
N PRO A 493 12.62 -45.69 -0.95
CA PRO A 493 11.86 -44.81 -0.07
C PRO A 493 10.82 -45.60 0.75
N ASN A 494 10.51 -45.11 1.95
CA ASN A 494 9.30 -45.52 2.65
C ASN A 494 8.09 -44.84 2.00
N VAL A 495 7.05 -45.61 1.68
CA VAL A 495 5.84 -45.13 1.00
C VAL A 495 4.62 -45.39 1.87
N TYR A 496 3.75 -44.40 2.00
CA TYR A 496 2.52 -44.46 2.78
C TYR A 496 1.36 -43.82 2.01
N ASP A 497 0.12 -44.23 2.28
CA ASP A 497 -1.05 -43.50 1.78
C ASP A 497 -1.32 -42.24 2.63
N PHE A 498 -1.95 -41.22 2.03
CA PHE A 498 -2.33 -39.97 2.69
C PHE A 498 -3.35 -40.14 3.83
N SER A 499 -4.10 -41.24 3.90
CA SER A 499 -4.94 -41.55 5.06
C SER A 499 -4.14 -41.90 6.33
N THR A 500 -2.86 -42.26 6.19
CA THR A 500 -1.98 -42.68 7.28
C THR A 500 -1.64 -41.51 8.21
N THR A 501 -1.76 -41.69 9.53
CA THR A 501 -1.40 -40.64 10.51
C THR A 501 0.11 -40.50 10.68
N TYR A 502 0.59 -39.29 10.98
CA TYR A 502 2.01 -39.06 11.27
C TYR A 502 2.48 -39.87 12.50
N GLU A 503 1.58 -40.15 13.46
CA GLU A 503 1.88 -41.01 14.61
C GLU A 503 2.09 -42.48 14.21
N TYR A 504 1.34 -43.00 13.23
CA TYR A 504 1.58 -44.33 12.68
C TYR A 504 2.92 -44.38 11.95
N MET A 505 3.21 -43.41 11.08
CA MET A 505 4.51 -43.31 10.38
C MET A 505 5.68 -43.27 11.37
N TYR A 506 5.56 -42.51 12.46
CA TYR A 506 6.58 -42.43 13.50
C TYR A 506 6.84 -43.79 14.17
N LYS A 507 5.77 -44.53 14.51
CA LYS A 507 5.86 -45.87 15.12
C LYS A 507 6.46 -46.89 14.15
N ASP A 508 6.03 -46.89 12.90
CA ASP A 508 6.57 -47.77 11.85
C ASP A 508 8.07 -47.53 11.59
N LEU A 509 8.51 -46.27 11.46
CA LEU A 509 9.94 -45.97 11.33
C LEU A 509 10.74 -46.33 12.59
N CYS A 510 10.19 -46.11 13.80
CA CYS A 510 10.83 -46.57 15.04
C CYS A 510 10.99 -48.10 15.11
N ASN A 511 10.00 -48.85 14.60
CA ASN A 511 10.03 -50.32 14.56
C ASN A 511 11.01 -50.87 13.50
N LYS A 512 11.23 -50.12 12.41
CA LYS A 512 12.17 -50.47 11.33
C LYS A 512 13.63 -50.23 11.72
N ASP A 513 14.00 -48.98 12.00
CA ASP A 513 15.34 -48.60 12.46
C ASP A 513 15.29 -47.21 13.14
N LYS A 514 14.99 -47.19 14.43
CA LYS A 514 14.96 -45.96 15.22
C LYS A 514 16.28 -45.17 15.13
N THR A 515 17.42 -45.83 15.05
CA THR A 515 18.74 -45.19 14.98
C THR A 515 18.93 -44.41 13.68
N LEU A 516 18.73 -45.06 12.53
CA LEU A 516 18.84 -44.45 11.20
C LEU A 516 17.84 -43.30 11.01
N TYR A 517 16.57 -43.50 11.38
CA TYR A 517 15.54 -42.47 11.20
C TYR A 517 15.60 -41.35 12.26
N THR A 518 16.38 -41.50 13.33
CA THR A 518 16.77 -40.38 14.21
C THR A 518 17.91 -39.58 13.57
N GLN A 519 18.98 -40.25 13.10
CA GLN A 519 20.15 -39.60 12.49
C GLN A 519 19.76 -38.82 11.22
N ASN A 520 18.88 -39.36 10.39
CA ASN A 520 18.37 -38.72 9.18
C ASN A 520 17.26 -37.67 9.46
N GLY A 521 17.05 -37.25 10.72
CA GLY A 521 16.08 -36.23 11.13
C GLY A 521 14.59 -36.60 11.01
N LEU A 522 14.24 -37.68 10.30
CA LEU A 522 12.87 -38.02 9.95
C LEU A 522 11.93 -38.22 11.15
N LEU A 523 12.40 -38.82 12.24
CA LEU A 523 11.60 -38.95 13.46
C LEU A 523 11.32 -37.59 14.12
N HIS A 524 12.26 -36.63 14.04
CA HIS A 524 12.04 -35.26 14.52
C HIS A 524 11.06 -34.49 13.62
N MET A 525 11.16 -34.65 12.29
CA MET A 525 10.20 -34.09 11.34
C MET A 525 8.78 -34.61 11.57
N LEU A 526 8.60 -35.91 11.82
CA LEU A 526 7.29 -36.51 12.16
C LEU A 526 6.78 -36.05 13.53
N GLU A 527 7.67 -35.90 14.52
CA GLU A 527 7.37 -35.37 15.85
C GLU A 527 6.90 -33.89 15.80
N ARG A 528 7.44 -33.10 14.86
CA ARG A 528 6.95 -31.76 14.51
C ARG A 528 5.57 -31.85 13.83
N ASN A 529 5.46 -32.65 12.77
CA ASN A 529 4.26 -32.70 11.93
C ASN A 529 3.00 -33.11 12.71
N LYS A 530 3.10 -34.12 13.58
CA LYS A 530 1.96 -34.61 14.39
C LYS A 530 1.39 -33.57 15.37
N ARG A 531 2.17 -32.52 15.71
CA ARG A 531 1.74 -31.42 16.60
C ARG A 531 0.97 -30.33 15.84
N ILE A 532 1.07 -30.32 14.52
CA ILE A 532 0.44 -29.35 13.62
C ILE A 532 -0.88 -29.94 13.10
N LYS A 533 -0.87 -31.19 12.61
CA LYS A 533 -2.09 -31.93 12.23
C LYS A 533 -1.89 -33.45 12.31
N SER A 534 -2.98 -34.21 12.30
CA SER A 534 -2.97 -35.66 12.56
C SER A 534 -2.43 -36.53 11.41
N LYS A 535 -2.67 -36.11 10.16
CA LYS A 535 -2.25 -36.81 8.93
C LYS A 535 -1.93 -35.83 7.79
N PRO A 536 -1.20 -36.26 6.74
CA PRO A 536 -1.09 -35.53 5.48
C PRO A 536 -2.47 -35.28 4.83
N GLU A 537 -2.57 -34.24 4.01
CA GLU A 537 -3.82 -33.88 3.31
C GLU A 537 -3.55 -33.59 1.83
N LYS A 538 -4.45 -34.07 0.95
CA LYS A 538 -4.38 -33.85 -0.50
C LYS A 538 -5.03 -32.52 -0.90
N PHE A 539 -4.40 -31.78 -1.80
CA PHE A 539 -4.95 -30.52 -2.34
C PHE A 539 -6.18 -30.76 -3.23
N GLN A 540 -6.24 -31.91 -3.90
CA GLN A 540 -7.38 -32.32 -4.74
C GLN A 540 -8.64 -32.58 -3.91
N GLU A 541 -8.48 -33.20 -2.73
CA GLU A 541 -9.59 -33.54 -1.82
C GLU A 541 -10.15 -32.30 -1.09
N ASN A 542 -9.40 -31.18 -1.11
CA ASN A 542 -9.74 -29.97 -0.39
C ASN A 542 -10.74 -29.07 -1.14
N ARG A 543 -11.80 -28.66 -0.42
CA ARG A 543 -12.87 -27.75 -0.89
C ARG A 543 -12.77 -26.31 -0.36
N ASP A 544 -11.89 -26.02 0.60
CA ASP A 544 -11.65 -24.66 1.07
C ASP A 544 -11.11 -23.79 -0.07
N VAL A 545 -11.58 -22.53 -0.13
CA VAL A 545 -11.09 -21.51 -1.06
C VAL A 545 -9.96 -20.71 -0.40
N PHE A 546 -8.89 -20.46 -1.15
CA PHE A 546 -7.72 -19.70 -0.74
C PHE A 546 -7.49 -18.55 -1.71
N GLU A 547 -7.20 -17.35 -1.20
CA GLU A 547 -6.87 -16.20 -2.02
C GLU A 547 -5.43 -16.28 -2.56
N ILE A 548 -4.52 -16.93 -1.81
CA ILE A 548 -3.10 -17.13 -2.17
C ILE A 548 -2.69 -18.59 -1.94
N ILE A 549 -2.02 -19.18 -2.93
CA ILE A 549 -1.47 -20.54 -2.88
C ILE A 549 0.02 -20.50 -3.19
N PHE A 550 0.85 -20.82 -2.20
CA PHE A 550 2.27 -21.02 -2.37
C PHE A 550 2.58 -22.45 -2.84
N THR A 551 3.44 -22.59 -3.84
CA THR A 551 4.03 -23.88 -4.24
C THR A 551 5.52 -23.84 -3.95
N VAL A 552 6.06 -24.94 -3.39
CA VAL A 552 7.47 -25.03 -2.94
C VAL A 552 8.33 -25.96 -3.80
N GLU A 553 7.82 -26.27 -4.99
CA GLU A 553 8.36 -27.22 -5.96
C GLU A 553 7.86 -26.83 -7.36
N GLU A 554 8.76 -26.52 -8.29
CA GLU A 554 8.38 -26.10 -9.66
C GLU A 554 7.41 -27.09 -10.32
N ARG A 555 7.68 -28.40 -10.22
CA ARG A 555 6.82 -29.48 -10.77
C ARG A 555 5.43 -29.59 -10.13
N ILE A 556 5.17 -28.88 -9.03
CA ILE A 556 3.87 -28.84 -8.35
C ILE A 556 3.10 -27.56 -8.72
N PHE A 557 3.78 -26.51 -9.19
CA PHE A 557 3.14 -25.28 -9.69
C PHE A 557 2.16 -25.58 -10.84
N ASP A 558 2.62 -26.28 -11.88
CA ASP A 558 1.78 -26.61 -13.05
C ASP A 558 0.58 -27.49 -12.66
N GLN A 559 0.80 -28.47 -11.78
CA GLN A 559 -0.28 -29.35 -11.29
C GLN A 559 -1.33 -28.55 -10.50
N VAL A 560 -0.90 -27.63 -9.63
CA VAL A 560 -1.81 -26.77 -8.85
C VAL A 560 -2.52 -25.74 -9.75
N LEU A 561 -1.89 -25.30 -10.85
CA LEU A 561 -2.51 -24.45 -11.86
C LEU A 561 -3.64 -25.16 -12.60
N GLU A 562 -3.43 -26.42 -13.02
CA GLU A 562 -4.45 -27.24 -13.67
C GLU A 562 -5.59 -27.59 -12.71
N GLU A 563 -5.28 -28.09 -11.51
CA GLU A 563 -6.28 -28.51 -10.51
C GLU A 563 -7.17 -27.35 -10.00
N ASN A 564 -6.69 -26.10 -10.06
CA ASN A 564 -7.53 -24.93 -9.75
C ASN A 564 -8.33 -24.40 -10.95
N ARG A 565 -7.99 -24.75 -12.19
CA ARG A 565 -8.83 -24.42 -13.38
C ARG A 565 -10.06 -25.30 -13.47
N GLU A 566 -9.98 -26.56 -13.02
CA GLU A 566 -11.12 -27.48 -12.98
C GLU A 566 -12.09 -27.18 -11.83
N LYS A 567 -11.59 -26.59 -10.74
CA LYS A 567 -12.42 -26.06 -9.64
C LYS A 567 -13.14 -24.80 -10.13
N LEU A 568 -14.44 -24.92 -10.44
CA LEU A 568 -15.35 -23.85 -10.90
C LEU A 568 -15.59 -22.74 -9.85
N LEU A 569 -14.53 -22.04 -9.46
CA LEU A 569 -14.51 -20.92 -8.52
C LEU A 569 -14.39 -19.61 -9.30
N ASN A 570 -15.47 -18.83 -9.36
CA ASN A 570 -15.48 -17.49 -9.97
C ASN A 570 -14.82 -16.44 -9.06
N GLN A 571 -13.63 -16.73 -8.52
CA GLN A 571 -12.85 -15.84 -7.67
C GLN A 571 -11.37 -15.85 -8.12
N PRO A 572 -10.67 -14.70 -8.11
CA PRO A 572 -9.25 -14.66 -8.40
C PRO A 572 -8.46 -15.38 -7.30
N VAL A 573 -7.47 -16.17 -7.73
CA VAL A 573 -6.54 -16.89 -6.85
C VAL A 573 -5.12 -16.66 -7.36
N HIS A 574 -4.22 -16.22 -6.48
CA HIS A 574 -2.82 -16.01 -6.81
C HIS A 574 -2.00 -17.25 -6.47
N ILE A 575 -1.34 -17.85 -7.47
CA ILE A 575 -0.49 -19.02 -7.29
C ILE A 575 0.97 -18.58 -7.48
N ILE A 576 1.80 -18.75 -6.45
CA ILE A 576 3.18 -18.24 -6.40
C ILE A 576 4.13 -19.42 -6.13
N ASN A 577 5.13 -19.64 -6.98
CA ASN A 577 6.14 -20.68 -6.77
C ASN A 577 7.45 -20.11 -6.22
N ILE A 578 7.96 -20.70 -5.15
CA ILE A 578 9.33 -20.50 -4.65
C ILE A 578 9.94 -21.89 -4.52
N ASP A 579 10.84 -22.28 -5.42
CA ASP A 579 11.46 -23.62 -5.37
C ASP A 579 12.40 -23.72 -4.15
N VAL A 580 12.15 -24.69 -3.28
CA VAL A 580 12.90 -24.92 -2.02
C VAL A 580 13.43 -26.34 -2.02
N ALA A 581 14.71 -26.54 -1.68
CA ALA A 581 15.31 -27.87 -1.61
C ALA A 581 14.76 -28.70 -0.43
N ASP A 582 14.64 -30.03 -0.60
CA ASP A 582 13.98 -30.89 0.40
C ASP A 582 14.90 -31.39 1.53
N ASN A 583 15.63 -30.46 2.15
CA ASN A 583 16.38 -30.70 3.38
C ASN A 583 15.80 -29.86 4.54
N HIS A 584 16.31 -30.00 5.77
CA HIS A 584 15.73 -29.31 6.93
C HIS A 584 16.08 -27.82 7.01
N GLU A 585 17.24 -27.42 6.51
CA GLU A 585 17.75 -26.04 6.59
C GLU A 585 17.05 -25.16 5.56
N ASP A 586 17.06 -25.56 4.28
CA ASP A 586 16.35 -24.87 3.19
C ASP A 586 14.83 -24.86 3.40
N ALA A 587 14.24 -25.92 3.96
CA ALA A 587 12.82 -25.90 4.33
C ALA A 587 12.50 -24.86 5.41
N THR A 588 13.44 -24.58 6.31
CA THR A 588 13.29 -23.56 7.36
C THR A 588 13.50 -22.15 6.78
N ILE A 589 14.54 -21.96 5.95
CA ILE A 589 14.84 -20.69 5.28
C ILE A 589 13.70 -20.32 4.31
N GLY A 590 13.26 -21.27 3.48
CA GLY A 590 12.12 -21.12 2.57
C GLY A 590 10.81 -20.80 3.29
N ALA A 591 10.57 -21.38 4.47
CA ALA A 591 9.42 -21.06 5.31
C ALA A 591 9.46 -19.63 5.88
N PHE A 592 10.64 -19.10 6.24
CA PHE A 592 10.80 -17.68 6.61
C PHE A 592 10.62 -16.75 5.40
N ILE A 593 11.17 -17.12 4.24
CA ILE A 593 11.04 -16.40 2.96
C ILE A 593 9.56 -16.27 2.57
N LEU A 594 8.80 -17.37 2.63
CA LEU A 594 7.35 -17.39 2.37
C LEU A 594 6.55 -16.56 3.39
N TYR A 595 6.96 -16.58 4.67
CA TYR A 595 6.32 -15.78 5.72
C TYR A 595 6.48 -14.27 5.45
N GLU A 596 7.67 -13.82 5.07
CA GLU A 596 7.90 -12.40 4.74
C GLU A 596 7.11 -11.97 3.50
N LEU A 597 6.86 -12.87 2.54
CA LEU A 597 6.00 -12.58 1.38
C LEU A 597 4.52 -12.51 1.77
N ALA A 598 4.04 -13.48 2.54
CA ALA A 598 2.66 -13.50 3.05
C ALA A 598 2.33 -12.22 3.83
N LEU A 599 3.28 -11.72 4.64
CA LEU A 599 3.14 -10.42 5.28
C LEU A 599 3.06 -9.25 4.29
N MET A 600 3.92 -9.21 3.27
CA MET A 600 3.90 -8.10 2.32
C MET A 600 2.59 -8.07 1.51
N LEU A 601 2.06 -9.25 1.15
CA LEU A 601 0.76 -9.40 0.49
C LEU A 601 -0.40 -9.01 1.42
N GLN A 602 -0.41 -9.44 2.69
CA GLN A 602 -1.46 -9.10 3.65
C GLN A 602 -1.49 -7.60 4.06
N ASN A 603 -0.41 -6.84 3.81
CA ASN A 603 -0.35 -5.40 4.08
C ASN A 603 -0.72 -4.52 2.87
N SER A 604 -1.15 -5.11 1.75
CA SER A 604 -1.62 -4.40 0.55
C SER A 604 -3.08 -3.94 0.70
N GLU A 605 -3.40 -2.74 0.18
CA GLU A 605 -4.78 -2.27 0.10
C GLU A 605 -5.50 -2.80 -1.16
N ASP A 606 -4.75 -3.13 -2.24
CA ASP A 606 -5.26 -3.67 -3.50
C ASP A 606 -4.27 -4.66 -4.14
N MET A 607 -4.27 -5.91 -3.65
CA MET A 607 -3.32 -6.92 -4.13
C MET A 607 -3.42 -7.21 -5.64
N ASP A 608 -4.60 -7.17 -6.24
CA ASP A 608 -4.76 -7.55 -7.64
C ASP A 608 -4.05 -6.57 -8.59
N ASN A 609 -3.86 -5.31 -8.16
CA ASN A 609 -3.09 -4.29 -8.88
C ASN A 609 -1.66 -4.09 -8.34
N GLU A 610 -1.41 -4.29 -7.04
CA GLU A 610 -0.10 -4.05 -6.40
C GLU A 610 0.87 -5.25 -6.45
N ILE A 611 0.40 -6.47 -6.76
CA ILE A 611 1.20 -7.71 -6.62
C ILE A 611 2.56 -7.68 -7.33
N ASP A 612 2.65 -7.10 -8.53
CA ASP A 612 3.91 -7.04 -9.28
C ASP A 612 4.93 -6.05 -8.65
N GLU A 613 4.48 -4.93 -8.08
CA GLU A 613 5.35 -4.00 -7.32
C GLU A 613 5.77 -4.62 -5.98
N ILE A 614 4.83 -5.27 -5.27
CA ILE A 614 5.09 -5.98 -4.00
C ILE A 614 6.16 -7.07 -4.18
N LEU A 615 6.04 -7.88 -5.24
CA LEU A 615 7.00 -8.95 -5.54
C LEU A 615 8.37 -8.38 -5.97
N GLN A 616 8.41 -7.21 -6.63
CA GLN A 616 9.67 -6.55 -7.02
C GLN A 616 10.41 -5.96 -5.80
N ASP A 617 9.68 -5.36 -4.87
CA ASP A 617 10.23 -4.84 -3.61
C ASP A 617 10.71 -6.00 -2.69
N TYR A 618 9.97 -7.11 -2.69
CA TYR A 618 10.36 -8.36 -2.04
C TYR A 618 11.63 -8.97 -2.65
N GLU A 619 11.77 -8.95 -3.97
CA GLU A 619 13.01 -9.31 -4.69
C GLU A 619 14.20 -8.47 -4.21
N SER A 620 14.04 -7.15 -4.14
CA SER A 620 15.07 -6.21 -3.69
C SER A 620 15.50 -6.50 -2.24
N LYS A 621 14.51 -6.71 -1.35
CA LYS A 621 14.70 -7.07 0.06
C LYS A 621 15.43 -8.40 0.25
N ILE A 622 15.09 -9.44 -0.53
CA ILE A 622 15.77 -10.74 -0.46
C ILE A 622 17.20 -10.67 -1.01
N LYS A 623 17.44 -9.95 -2.10
CA LYS A 623 18.81 -9.72 -2.60
C LYS A 623 19.70 -9.08 -1.53
N GLN A 624 19.22 -8.02 -0.87
CA GLN A 624 19.94 -7.35 0.22
C GLN A 624 20.20 -8.28 1.41
N LEU A 625 19.26 -9.15 1.76
CA LEU A 625 19.44 -10.17 2.81
C LEU A 625 20.50 -11.20 2.43
N ILE A 626 20.48 -11.72 1.20
CA ILE A 626 21.47 -12.71 0.72
C ILE A 626 22.88 -12.09 0.67
N ASP A 627 23.01 -10.85 0.19
CA ASP A 627 24.28 -10.12 0.20
C ASP A 627 24.80 -9.90 1.65
N TRP A 628 23.91 -9.62 2.61
CA TRP A 628 24.24 -9.52 4.04
C TRP A 628 24.69 -10.85 4.65
N TRP A 629 24.01 -11.96 4.31
CA TRP A 629 24.40 -13.29 4.78
C TRP A 629 25.73 -13.74 4.20
N SER A 630 25.98 -13.46 2.91
CA SER A 630 27.29 -13.72 2.29
C SER A 630 28.39 -12.86 2.94
N LEU A 631 28.11 -11.60 3.26
CA LEU A 631 29.01 -10.75 4.07
C LEU A 631 29.27 -11.33 5.47
N LEU A 632 28.26 -11.87 6.14
CA LEU A 632 28.40 -12.50 7.46
C LEU A 632 29.23 -13.79 7.40
N GLU A 633 29.06 -14.64 6.38
CA GLU A 633 29.92 -15.82 6.17
C GLU A 633 31.37 -15.41 5.85
N ILE A 634 31.56 -14.39 5.01
CA ILE A 634 32.88 -13.82 4.71
C ILE A 634 33.51 -13.25 5.99
N ILE A 635 32.77 -12.59 6.87
CA ILE A 635 33.29 -12.08 8.14
C ILE A 635 33.63 -13.24 9.10
N LYS A 636 32.73 -14.21 9.29
CA LYS A 636 32.98 -15.40 10.13
C LYS A 636 34.23 -16.17 9.68
N SER A 637 34.38 -16.42 8.38
CA SER A 637 35.53 -17.15 7.82
C SER A 637 36.86 -16.38 7.82
N ASN A 638 36.84 -15.04 7.90
CA ASN A 638 38.06 -14.22 7.98
C ASN A 638 38.47 -13.86 9.42
N TYR A 639 37.59 -13.99 10.42
CA TYR A 639 37.84 -13.55 11.80
C TYR A 639 37.70 -14.64 12.87
N ASP A 640 37.43 -15.89 12.48
CA ASP A 640 37.35 -17.06 13.38
C ASP A 640 36.36 -16.87 14.55
N LEU A 641 35.25 -16.19 14.25
CA LEU A 641 34.23 -15.82 15.22
C LEU A 641 33.25 -16.98 15.45
N HIS A 642 33.56 -17.81 16.45
CA HIS A 642 32.60 -18.74 17.02
C HIS A 642 31.39 -18.01 17.64
N ASP A 643 30.21 -18.60 17.48
CA ASP A 643 28.93 -18.00 17.88
C ASP A 643 28.81 -17.73 19.38
N ASN A 644 28.41 -16.49 19.73
CA ASN A 644 27.86 -16.03 21.01
C ASN A 644 26.79 -14.96 20.72
#